data_AF-A0A8C7MYE4-F1
#
_entry.id   AF-A0A8C7MYE4-F1
#
_cell.length_a   1.000
_cell.length_b   1.000
_cell.length_c   1.000
_cell.angle_alpha   90.00
_cell.angle_beta   90.00
_cell.angle_gamma   90.00
#
_symmetry.space_group_name_H-M   'P 1'
#
loop_
_entity.id
_entity.type
_entity.pdbx_description
1 polymer ?
#
loop_
_entity_poly.entity_id
_entity_poly.type
_entity_poly.pdbx_seq_one_letter_code
_entity_poly.pdbx_strand_id
1 'polypeptide(L)'
;MSPLSALGVFCGLFLPLSLSEYNTHNCIPRKSVLYQDNMKLFREEGICNYSTMLVREDLGLLLLGAREAIYALDINDISIKKSWVYWRVTKEKQMECTYKGKHAEIECRNYIRTLHKVDDGRMYVCGTNAFSPTCDYMTYSEGQLRLEEAQEEGKGKCPFDPFQRYSSIMVEPNFVYMDLVPESNNNPEGDDDKVYLFFSENAMEYDFYNKLMVSRVARVCKGDMGGQRTLQRKWTSFLKARLDCSLPESSLPSIVQDVFLLKNDDWSKSVFYAVFTPQSSLSDMSAVCAYSVSAIGDVFNKGKFKTPVTVETSHVKWVMYSGEVPTPRPGACINNAARALGMERSLDLPDKTLQFIRDRPLMDEAVRPLTGGPLLVKKGAMFTRLVVDNVLALDGERYAVMFIGTENGYVQKAVNYAGEMFIIEEIQLYQTPEAIRTLRLSSSTGQLYAGSDFGAVQMPLSDCGRYELCLDCVLGRDPYCGWDLSTGICSAVANSSSDTNMIQSLKDGDISKCPKSETVKPENYTLVPGNNIKLPCHPASNLAQVHWLFLGQQLHADAKYYIYNGGILILNASASDAGQYTCESVEQVKSRPHTRTMAVYQLRPHTNAEGEEEEEETTTTESPHSHNTPLPEVPQTLEPPLPPESWSVDSRVVGLQVAVALLSLMLLGLVAWNLYKRSFRNRSSENSGVGQVKRLSVDYIQNRTSVIKLLGPTPSHNANNNHHAVIAFKGNGEHHFSPGGNISTMDGLGYIDNESEI
;
A
#
# COMPACT_ATOMS: atom_id res chain seq x y z
N MET A 1 67.99 5.28 -18.71
CA MET A 1 67.14 6.49 -18.58
C MET A 1 65.70 6.06 -18.83
N SER A 2 64.80 6.52 -17.95
CA SER A 2 63.34 6.34 -17.83
C SER A 2 62.54 6.24 -19.15
N PRO A 3 61.30 5.69 -19.18
CA PRO A 3 60.22 6.10 -18.27
C PRO A 3 59.26 4.99 -17.78
N LEU A 4 59.26 4.81 -16.46
CA LEU A 4 58.15 4.29 -15.66
C LEU A 4 57.79 5.41 -14.67
N SER A 5 56.93 6.34 -15.09
CA SER A 5 56.30 7.36 -14.23
C SER A 5 55.28 8.15 -15.07
N ALA A 6 54.04 7.64 -15.20
CA ALA A 6 52.92 8.40 -15.76
C ALA A 6 51.53 7.79 -15.47
N LEU A 7 51.34 7.00 -14.41
CA LEU A 7 50.03 6.37 -14.11
C LEU A 7 49.60 6.48 -12.64
N GLY A 8 50.20 7.38 -11.87
CA GLY A 8 49.96 7.52 -10.42
C GLY A 8 49.55 8.91 -9.97
N VAL A 9 48.70 9.65 -10.71
CA VAL A 9 48.20 10.97 -10.24
C VAL A 9 46.71 11.26 -10.56
N PHE A 10 45.99 10.44 -11.35
CA PHE A 10 44.60 10.74 -11.74
C PHE A 10 43.51 9.89 -11.07
N CYS A 11 43.73 9.41 -9.84
CA CYS A 11 42.72 8.66 -9.09
C CYS A 11 42.52 9.18 -7.65
N GLY A 12 42.73 10.48 -7.43
CA GLY A 12 42.63 11.12 -6.11
C GLY A 12 41.70 12.34 -6.04
N LEU A 13 40.90 12.59 -7.07
CA LEU A 13 39.95 13.71 -7.14
C LEU A 13 38.64 13.28 -7.81
N PHE A 14 38.00 12.25 -7.27
CA PHE A 14 36.54 12.20 -7.28
C PHE A 14 36.12 11.98 -5.83
N LEU A 15 35.39 12.96 -5.32
CA LEU A 15 34.74 12.96 -4.02
C LEU A 15 34.07 11.59 -3.77
N PRO A 16 33.93 11.19 -2.49
CA PRO A 16 32.90 10.23 -2.16
C PRO A 16 31.59 10.90 -2.55
N LEU A 17 31.00 10.49 -3.68
CA LEU A 17 29.56 10.56 -3.81
C LEU A 17 29.07 9.68 -2.68
N SER A 18 28.64 10.34 -1.62
CA SER A 18 27.83 9.77 -0.56
C SER A 18 26.84 8.82 -1.23
N LEU A 19 27.08 7.52 -1.05
CA LEU A 19 25.96 6.60 -0.93
C LEU A 19 25.15 7.22 0.21
N SER A 20 24.08 7.91 -0.15
CA SER A 20 22.99 8.18 0.77
C SER A 20 22.57 6.78 1.23
N GLU A 21 23.11 6.32 2.35
CA GLU A 21 22.44 5.32 3.16
C GLU A 21 21.02 5.87 3.33
N TYR A 22 20.06 5.28 2.63
CA TYR A 22 18.66 5.57 2.88
C TYR A 22 18.47 5.30 4.36
N ASN A 23 18.20 6.36 5.12
CA ASN A 23 18.16 6.33 6.56
C ASN A 23 16.94 5.50 7.00
N THR A 24 17.09 4.18 7.01
CA THR A 24 16.03 3.21 7.37
C THR A 24 15.59 3.37 8.82
N HIS A 25 16.34 4.12 9.64
CA HIS A 25 15.94 4.52 11.00
C HIS A 25 14.71 5.43 11.03
N ASN A 26 14.39 6.16 9.95
CA ASN A 26 13.25 7.10 9.92
C ASN A 26 11.89 6.44 9.66
N CYS A 27 11.83 5.11 9.51
CA CYS A 27 10.61 4.38 9.13
C CYS A 27 10.18 3.32 10.17
N ILE A 28 10.71 3.44 11.39
CA ILE A 28 10.26 2.68 12.56
C ILE A 28 9.14 3.51 13.23
N PRO A 29 7.96 2.92 13.53
CA PRO A 29 6.91 3.60 14.27
C PRO A 29 7.40 3.97 15.66
N ARG A 30 7.26 5.25 16.07
CA ARG A 30 7.72 5.70 17.39
C ARG A 30 7.05 4.94 18.52
N LYS A 31 5.76 4.65 18.39
CA LYS A 31 5.03 3.78 19.33
C LYS A 31 4.30 2.66 18.58
N SER A 32 4.21 1.49 19.22
CA SER A 32 3.38 0.39 18.75
C SER A 32 2.28 0.15 19.77
N VAL A 33 1.04 0.24 19.32
CA VAL A 33 -0.15 0.06 20.14
C VAL A 33 -0.77 -1.27 19.78
N LEU A 34 -0.68 -2.21 20.71
CA LEU A 34 -1.28 -3.52 20.56
C LEU A 34 -2.80 -3.42 20.63
N TYR A 35 -3.47 -4.46 20.14
CA TYR A 35 -4.92 -4.57 20.17
C TYR A 35 -5.49 -4.32 21.58
N GLN A 36 -6.59 -3.56 21.63
CA GLN A 36 -7.32 -3.26 22.87
C GLN A 36 -8.76 -3.75 22.76
N ASP A 37 -9.27 -4.40 23.81
CA ASP A 37 -10.62 -4.99 23.83
C ASP A 37 -11.75 -3.95 23.75
N ASN A 38 -11.46 -2.68 24.06
CA ASN A 38 -12.44 -1.59 24.08
C ASN A 38 -12.63 -0.89 22.73
N MET A 39 -11.98 -1.34 21.65
CA MET A 39 -12.20 -0.77 20.33
C MET A 39 -13.62 -1.05 19.84
N LYS A 40 -14.22 -0.06 19.18
CA LYS A 40 -15.55 -0.19 18.59
C LYS A 40 -15.46 -1.09 17.36
N LEU A 41 -15.91 -2.32 17.51
CA LEU A 41 -15.90 -3.37 16.50
C LEU A 41 -17.34 -3.71 16.08
N PHE A 42 -17.55 -3.82 14.78
CA PHE A 42 -18.76 -4.39 14.20
C PHE A 42 -18.45 -5.70 13.46
N ARG A 43 -19.24 -6.74 13.73
CA ARG A 43 -19.25 -8.01 13.03
C ARG A 43 -20.64 -8.64 13.12
N GLU A 44 -21.01 -9.38 12.09
CA GLU A 44 -22.25 -10.17 12.06
C GLU A 44 -21.90 -11.64 11.83
N GLU A 45 -22.59 -12.54 12.54
CA GLU A 45 -22.38 -13.98 12.41
C GLU A 45 -22.72 -14.48 11.00
N GLY A 46 -21.86 -15.34 10.43
CA GLY A 46 -22.04 -15.90 9.08
C GLY A 46 -21.68 -14.94 7.92
N ILE A 47 -21.34 -13.68 8.22
CA ILE A 47 -20.99 -12.66 7.24
C ILE A 47 -19.49 -12.35 7.34
N CYS A 48 -18.87 -12.07 6.19
CA CYS A 48 -17.45 -11.77 6.06
C CYS A 48 -17.22 -10.77 4.91
N ASN A 49 -15.96 -10.41 4.66
CA ASN A 49 -15.52 -9.51 3.58
C ASN A 49 -16.11 -8.08 3.68
N TYR A 50 -15.89 -7.43 4.81
CA TYR A 50 -16.27 -6.04 5.08
C TYR A 50 -15.35 -5.07 4.31
N SER A 51 -15.55 -4.98 3.00
CA SER A 51 -14.57 -4.43 2.05
C SER A 51 -14.98 -3.11 1.40
N THR A 52 -16.24 -2.67 1.56
CA THR A 52 -16.75 -1.44 0.95
C THR A 52 -17.39 -0.56 2.02
N MET A 53 -17.03 0.72 2.07
CA MET A 53 -17.54 1.67 3.06
C MET A 53 -17.87 3.02 2.43
N LEU A 54 -18.99 3.60 2.87
CA LEU A 54 -19.42 4.95 2.51
C LEU A 54 -19.83 5.70 3.78
N VAL A 55 -19.18 6.83 4.05
CA VAL A 55 -19.52 7.73 5.16
C VAL A 55 -20.64 8.67 4.69
N ARG A 56 -21.75 8.73 5.45
CA ARG A 56 -22.88 9.65 5.23
C ARG A 56 -23.08 10.51 6.48
N GLU A 57 -22.26 11.54 6.60
CA GLU A 57 -22.30 12.49 7.73
C GLU A 57 -23.65 13.21 7.81
N ASP A 58 -24.26 13.50 6.65
CA ASP A 58 -25.60 14.07 6.52
C ASP A 58 -26.71 13.18 7.11
N LEU A 59 -26.48 11.87 7.22
CA LEU A 59 -27.40 10.92 7.85
C LEU A 59 -26.92 10.44 9.23
N GLY A 60 -25.70 10.80 9.63
CA GLY A 60 -25.05 10.24 10.82
C GLY A 60 -24.81 8.73 10.72
N LEU A 61 -24.45 8.24 9.53
CA LEU A 61 -24.29 6.81 9.24
C LEU A 61 -22.95 6.46 8.60
N LEU A 62 -22.44 5.28 8.94
CA LEU A 62 -21.47 4.55 8.13
C LEU A 62 -22.18 3.39 7.42
N LEU A 63 -22.16 3.40 6.09
CA LEU A 63 -22.68 2.31 5.28
C LEU A 63 -21.56 1.31 5.03
N LEU A 64 -21.80 0.04 5.34
CA LEU A 64 -20.82 -1.04 5.28
C LEU A 64 -21.33 -2.16 4.36
N GLY A 65 -20.67 -2.31 3.21
CA GLY A 65 -20.91 -3.41 2.28
C GLY A 65 -20.05 -4.62 2.61
N ALA A 66 -20.69 -5.78 2.73
CA ALA A 66 -20.06 -7.06 3.04
C ALA A 66 -20.48 -8.15 2.03
N ARG A 67 -20.15 -9.42 2.29
CA ARG A 67 -20.71 -10.55 1.54
C ARG A 67 -22.20 -10.71 1.86
N GLU A 68 -23.04 -10.58 0.84
CA GLU A 68 -24.50 -10.75 0.84
C GLU A 68 -25.30 -9.76 1.70
N ALA A 69 -24.66 -8.72 2.23
CA ALA A 69 -25.31 -7.79 3.16
C ALA A 69 -24.74 -6.37 3.05
N ILE A 70 -25.60 -5.40 3.34
CA ILE A 70 -25.25 -3.99 3.51
C ILE A 70 -25.80 -3.55 4.86
N TYR A 71 -24.97 -2.89 5.67
CA TYR A 71 -25.33 -2.40 7.00
C TYR A 71 -25.29 -0.87 7.03
N ALA A 72 -26.22 -0.29 7.78
CA ALA A 72 -26.17 1.10 8.22
C ALA A 72 -25.80 1.10 9.71
N LEU A 73 -24.60 1.58 10.01
CA LEU A 73 -24.05 1.67 11.36
C LEU A 73 -24.08 3.11 11.84
N ASP A 74 -24.15 3.34 13.16
CA ASP A 74 -23.98 4.68 13.71
C ASP A 74 -22.56 5.18 13.45
N ILE A 75 -22.41 6.43 12.99
CA ILE A 75 -21.10 7.01 12.66
C ILE A 75 -20.24 7.26 13.92
N ASN A 76 -20.87 7.55 15.06
CA ASN A 76 -20.17 7.79 16.32
C ASN A 76 -19.84 6.50 17.04
N ASP A 77 -20.64 5.44 16.85
CA ASP A 77 -20.36 4.10 17.38
C ASP A 77 -20.79 2.99 16.42
N ILE A 78 -19.83 2.46 15.65
CA ILE A 78 -20.12 1.45 14.64
C ILE A 78 -20.62 0.12 15.21
N SER A 79 -20.42 -0.14 16.51
CA SER A 79 -20.98 -1.35 17.14
C SER A 79 -22.52 -1.35 17.13
N ILE A 80 -23.13 -0.17 16.97
CA ILE A 80 -24.56 0.04 16.91
C ILE A 80 -25.05 -0.12 15.46
N LYS A 81 -25.61 -1.30 15.16
CA LYS A 81 -26.33 -1.58 13.91
C LYS A 81 -27.69 -0.88 13.91
N LYS A 82 -27.85 0.20 13.13
CA LYS A 82 -29.13 0.93 12.98
C LYS A 82 -30.08 0.23 12.01
N SER A 83 -29.57 -0.25 10.88
CA SER A 83 -30.36 -0.95 9.88
C SER A 83 -29.49 -1.85 9.00
N TRP A 84 -30.10 -2.74 8.23
CA TRP A 84 -29.41 -3.62 7.30
C TRP A 84 -30.34 -4.10 6.20
N VAL A 85 -29.77 -4.54 5.09
CA VAL A 85 -30.47 -5.24 4.02
C VAL A 85 -29.62 -6.42 3.55
N TYR A 86 -30.23 -7.60 3.43
CA TYR A 86 -29.60 -8.75 2.82
C TYR A 86 -29.84 -8.73 1.31
N TRP A 87 -28.76 -8.83 0.54
CA TRP A 87 -28.81 -8.91 -0.91
C TRP A 87 -28.15 -10.20 -1.38
N ARG A 88 -28.79 -11.32 -1.03
CA ARG A 88 -28.31 -12.68 -1.32
C ARG A 88 -28.54 -13.07 -2.78
N VAL A 89 -27.68 -13.94 -3.28
CA VAL A 89 -27.86 -14.55 -4.60
C VAL A 89 -29.05 -15.52 -4.53
N THR A 90 -29.86 -15.57 -5.59
CA THR A 90 -30.93 -16.58 -5.69
C THR A 90 -30.32 -17.97 -5.89
N LYS A 91 -31.06 -19.03 -5.51
CA LYS A 91 -30.56 -20.41 -5.65
C LYS A 91 -30.28 -20.75 -7.10
N GLU A 92 -31.10 -20.23 -8.02
CA GLU A 92 -30.97 -20.43 -9.46
C GLU A 92 -29.65 -19.85 -9.98
N LYS A 93 -29.33 -18.59 -9.64
CA LYS A 93 -28.06 -17.95 -10.02
C LYS A 93 -26.85 -18.64 -9.38
N GLN A 94 -26.97 -19.07 -8.12
CA GLN A 94 -25.90 -19.79 -7.44
C GLN A 94 -25.62 -21.14 -8.12
N MET A 95 -26.66 -21.88 -8.52
CA MET A 95 -26.52 -23.12 -9.29
C MET A 95 -25.89 -22.84 -10.65
N GLU A 96 -26.35 -21.82 -11.39
CA GLU A 96 -25.78 -21.45 -12.69
C GLU A 96 -24.28 -21.13 -12.60
N CYS A 97 -23.88 -20.33 -11.61
CA CYS A 97 -22.48 -20.02 -11.32
C CYS A 97 -21.67 -21.29 -11.01
N THR A 98 -22.23 -22.19 -10.20
CA THR A 98 -21.56 -23.45 -9.83
C THR A 98 -21.41 -24.38 -11.05
N TYR A 99 -22.41 -24.44 -11.94
CA TYR A 99 -22.31 -25.19 -13.20
C TYR A 99 -21.23 -24.65 -14.13
N LYS A 100 -20.86 -23.36 -14.01
CA LYS A 100 -19.71 -22.76 -14.72
C LYS A 100 -18.35 -23.08 -14.05
N GLY A 101 -18.32 -23.98 -13.07
CA GLY A 101 -17.10 -24.47 -12.42
C GLY A 101 -16.58 -23.60 -11.28
N LYS A 102 -17.40 -22.68 -10.77
CA LYS A 102 -17.04 -21.77 -9.66
C LYS A 102 -17.43 -22.33 -8.29
N HIS A 103 -16.69 -21.96 -7.25
CA HIS A 103 -16.90 -22.49 -5.91
C HIS A 103 -18.16 -21.89 -5.25
N ALA A 104 -19.13 -22.75 -4.90
CA ALA A 104 -20.45 -22.33 -4.42
C ALA A 104 -20.41 -21.40 -3.19
N GLU A 105 -19.53 -21.68 -2.22
CA GLU A 105 -19.48 -20.96 -0.94
C GLU A 105 -18.57 -19.73 -0.94
N ILE A 106 -17.67 -19.63 -1.92
CA ILE A 106 -16.62 -18.61 -1.95
C ILE A 106 -16.87 -17.64 -3.10
N GLU A 107 -17.06 -18.15 -4.31
CA GLU A 107 -17.16 -17.38 -5.55
C GLU A 107 -18.62 -17.06 -5.92
N CYS A 108 -19.54 -18.01 -5.73
CA CYS A 108 -20.94 -17.86 -6.14
C CYS A 108 -21.82 -17.16 -5.08
N ARG A 109 -21.29 -16.11 -4.47
CA ARG A 109 -21.98 -15.24 -3.50
C ARG A 109 -22.04 -13.81 -4.05
N ASN A 110 -22.88 -12.97 -3.45
CA ASN A 110 -22.94 -11.56 -3.83
C ASN A 110 -22.00 -10.77 -2.93
N TYR A 111 -20.93 -10.22 -3.48
CA TYR A 111 -20.01 -9.35 -2.73
C TYR A 111 -20.29 -7.90 -3.11
N ILE A 112 -20.59 -7.06 -2.12
CA ILE A 112 -20.83 -5.64 -2.36
C ILE A 112 -19.50 -4.93 -2.63
N ARG A 113 -19.39 -4.32 -3.81
CA ARG A 113 -18.15 -3.73 -4.33
C ARG A 113 -18.22 -2.22 -4.48
N THR A 114 -19.42 -1.69 -4.64
CA THR A 114 -19.67 -0.29 -4.96
C THR A 114 -20.70 0.28 -4.01
N LEU A 115 -20.39 1.41 -3.36
CA LEU A 115 -21.32 2.22 -2.56
C LEU A 115 -20.98 3.69 -2.79
N HIS A 116 -21.89 4.41 -3.45
CA HIS A 116 -21.72 5.85 -3.72
C HIS A 116 -22.98 6.63 -3.37
N LYS A 117 -22.81 7.88 -2.94
CA LYS A 117 -23.92 8.83 -2.81
C LYS A 117 -24.25 9.38 -4.19
N VAL A 118 -25.53 9.48 -4.50
CA VAL A 118 -26.08 10.14 -5.69
C VAL A 118 -26.55 11.54 -5.30
N ASP A 119 -26.62 12.47 -6.26
CA ASP A 119 -26.91 13.89 -5.99
C ASP A 119 -28.28 14.13 -5.36
N ASP A 120 -29.26 13.28 -5.65
CA ASP A 120 -30.60 13.29 -5.02
C ASP A 120 -30.61 12.76 -3.57
N GLY A 121 -29.44 12.38 -3.03
CA GLY A 121 -29.27 11.86 -1.68
C GLY A 121 -29.46 10.35 -1.53
N ARG A 122 -29.89 9.65 -2.59
CA ARG A 122 -29.91 8.18 -2.65
C ARG A 122 -28.49 7.63 -2.68
N MET A 123 -28.38 6.31 -2.60
CA MET A 123 -27.11 5.62 -2.71
C MET A 123 -27.16 4.62 -3.86
N TYR A 124 -26.11 4.60 -4.68
CA TYR A 124 -25.93 3.62 -5.75
C TYR A 124 -25.09 2.46 -5.23
N VAL A 125 -25.57 1.24 -5.41
CA VAL A 125 -24.93 0.03 -4.89
C VAL A 125 -24.81 -1.04 -5.95
N CYS A 126 -23.65 -1.71 -6.01
CA CYS A 126 -23.45 -2.84 -6.90
C CYS A 126 -22.74 -3.99 -6.20
N GLY A 127 -23.07 -5.22 -6.61
CA GLY A 127 -22.41 -6.43 -6.15
C GLY A 127 -22.16 -7.45 -7.25
N THR A 128 -21.24 -8.39 -7.00
CA THR A 128 -20.80 -9.41 -7.98
C THR A 128 -21.92 -10.39 -8.36
N ASN A 129 -22.88 -10.58 -7.46
CA ASN A 129 -24.07 -11.41 -7.58
C ASN A 129 -23.82 -12.76 -8.30
N ALA A 130 -22.84 -13.53 -7.80
CA ALA A 130 -22.39 -14.80 -8.36
C ALA A 130 -21.97 -14.74 -9.84
N PHE A 131 -20.97 -13.89 -10.15
CA PHE A 131 -20.50 -13.66 -11.53
C PHE A 131 -21.61 -13.16 -12.46
N SER A 132 -22.58 -12.43 -11.93
CA SER A 132 -23.64 -11.74 -12.68
C SER A 132 -23.83 -10.34 -12.11
N PRO A 133 -22.83 -9.43 -12.25
CA PRO A 133 -22.80 -8.15 -11.59
C PRO A 133 -24.13 -7.39 -11.74
N THR A 134 -24.68 -6.93 -10.62
CA THR A 134 -25.99 -6.28 -10.56
C THR A 134 -25.85 -5.00 -9.74
N CYS A 135 -26.52 -3.94 -10.18
CA CYS A 135 -26.59 -2.67 -9.47
C CYS A 135 -28.04 -2.34 -9.11
N ASP A 136 -28.22 -1.52 -8.08
CA ASP A 136 -29.53 -1.03 -7.63
C ASP A 136 -29.33 0.34 -6.93
N TYR A 137 -30.42 1.03 -6.69
CA TYR A 137 -30.46 2.20 -5.83
C TYR A 137 -30.97 1.80 -4.45
N MET A 138 -30.50 2.50 -3.43
CA MET A 138 -30.90 2.27 -2.05
C MET A 138 -31.11 3.59 -1.31
N THR A 139 -32.05 3.57 -0.39
CA THR A 139 -32.41 4.73 0.44
C THR A 139 -32.40 4.36 1.91
N TYR A 140 -32.21 5.38 2.75
CA TYR A 140 -32.36 5.28 4.18
C TYR A 140 -33.45 6.26 4.62
N SER A 141 -34.62 5.72 4.96
CA SER A 141 -35.80 6.50 5.34
C SER A 141 -36.48 5.84 6.53
N GLU A 142 -37.03 6.63 7.45
CA GLU A 142 -37.75 6.12 8.63
C GLU A 142 -36.91 5.14 9.49
N GLY A 143 -35.58 5.31 9.50
CA GLY A 143 -34.68 4.43 10.22
C GLY A 143 -34.40 3.08 9.53
N GLN A 144 -34.87 2.88 8.30
CA GLN A 144 -34.70 1.62 7.58
C GLN A 144 -33.94 1.80 6.26
N LEU A 145 -33.00 0.88 6.01
CA LEU A 145 -32.30 0.73 4.76
C LEU A 145 -33.14 -0.11 3.78
N ARG A 146 -33.41 0.40 2.58
CA ARG A 146 -34.21 -0.29 1.55
C ARG A 146 -33.56 -0.20 0.17
N LEU A 147 -33.58 -1.31 -0.56
CA LEU A 147 -33.29 -1.35 -2.00
C LEU A 147 -34.53 -0.93 -2.78
N GLU A 148 -34.37 -0.29 -3.92
CA GLU A 148 -35.48 0.14 -4.78
C GLU A 148 -36.00 -0.99 -5.69
N GLU A 149 -35.27 -2.10 -5.78
CA GLU A 149 -35.59 -3.27 -6.63
C GLU A 149 -35.62 -2.93 -8.13
N ALA A 150 -35.06 -1.78 -8.51
CA ALA A 150 -34.91 -1.33 -9.88
C ALA A 150 -33.55 -1.79 -10.44
N GLN A 151 -33.35 -3.11 -10.45
CA GLN A 151 -32.04 -3.69 -10.75
C GLN A 151 -31.57 -3.38 -12.17
N GLU A 152 -30.33 -2.89 -12.24
CA GLU A 152 -29.63 -2.61 -13.49
C GLU A 152 -28.54 -3.65 -13.76
N GLU A 153 -28.21 -3.85 -15.03
CA GLU A 153 -27.03 -4.63 -15.41
C GLU A 153 -25.76 -3.94 -14.89
N GLY A 154 -24.98 -4.66 -14.09
CA GLY A 154 -23.76 -4.16 -13.46
C GLY A 154 -22.49 -4.46 -14.25
N LYS A 155 -22.59 -5.03 -15.46
CA LYS A 155 -21.43 -5.32 -16.30
C LYS A 155 -20.66 -4.03 -16.60
N GLY A 156 -19.35 -4.04 -16.38
CA GLY A 156 -18.49 -2.84 -16.50
C GLY A 156 -18.60 -1.84 -15.34
N LYS A 157 -19.64 -1.93 -14.48
CA LYS A 157 -19.83 -1.10 -13.27
C LYS A 157 -19.34 -1.79 -12.00
N CYS A 158 -19.42 -3.13 -11.97
CA CYS A 158 -19.04 -3.98 -10.85
C CYS A 158 -18.29 -5.22 -11.37
N PRO A 159 -17.25 -5.73 -10.68
CA PRO A 159 -16.50 -6.89 -11.15
C PRO A 159 -17.35 -8.18 -11.07
N PHE A 160 -17.02 -9.15 -11.93
CA PHE A 160 -17.64 -10.48 -11.90
C PHE A 160 -17.07 -11.32 -10.75
N ASP A 161 -15.74 -11.34 -10.66
CA ASP A 161 -14.99 -12.10 -9.66
C ASP A 161 -14.90 -11.29 -8.35
N PRO A 162 -15.23 -11.87 -7.19
CA PRO A 162 -15.08 -11.18 -5.92
C PRO A 162 -13.63 -10.85 -5.55
N PHE A 163 -12.63 -11.55 -6.06
CA PHE A 163 -11.23 -11.24 -5.77
C PHE A 163 -10.67 -10.17 -6.69
N GLN A 164 -11.40 -9.81 -7.76
CA GLN A 164 -11.11 -8.65 -8.57
C GLN A 164 -11.52 -7.38 -7.79
N ARG A 165 -10.60 -6.44 -7.65
CA ARG A 165 -10.80 -5.25 -6.79
C ARG A 165 -11.87 -4.31 -7.34
N TYR A 166 -11.92 -4.13 -8.64
CA TYR A 166 -12.82 -3.19 -9.31
C TYR A 166 -13.26 -3.71 -10.68
N SER A 167 -14.36 -3.19 -11.20
CA SER A 167 -14.77 -3.48 -12.57
C SER A 167 -13.85 -2.74 -13.52
N SER A 168 -13.31 -3.47 -14.49
CA SER A 168 -12.63 -2.88 -15.63
C SER A 168 -13.04 -3.69 -16.83
N ILE A 169 -13.42 -2.98 -17.88
CA ILE A 169 -13.76 -3.54 -19.17
C ILE A 169 -12.57 -3.52 -20.14
N MET A 170 -11.50 -2.83 -19.74
CA MET A 170 -10.21 -2.95 -20.39
C MET A 170 -9.68 -4.39 -20.22
N VAL A 171 -9.06 -4.94 -21.26
CA VAL A 171 -8.49 -6.29 -21.28
C VAL A 171 -7.08 -6.25 -20.68
N GLU A 172 -6.86 -6.94 -19.57
CA GLU A 172 -5.56 -7.06 -18.85
C GLU A 172 -5.04 -5.93 -17.92
N PRO A 173 -5.74 -4.81 -17.60
CA PRO A 173 -5.38 -3.96 -16.48
C PRO A 173 -6.14 -4.30 -15.18
N ASN A 174 -5.44 -4.15 -14.06
CA ASN A 174 -5.99 -4.17 -12.72
C ASN A 174 -6.24 -2.72 -12.26
N PHE A 175 -7.50 -2.29 -12.33
CA PHE A 175 -7.94 -0.97 -11.88
C PHE A 175 -7.75 -0.80 -10.37
N VAL A 176 -7.41 0.41 -9.93
CA VAL A 176 -7.11 0.73 -8.52
C VAL A 176 -7.97 1.87 -7.99
N TYR A 177 -8.09 2.99 -8.71
CA TYR A 177 -8.78 4.18 -8.18
C TYR A 177 -9.22 5.13 -9.29
N MET A 178 -10.30 5.88 -9.04
CA MET A 178 -10.66 7.05 -9.84
C MET A 178 -11.23 8.17 -8.97
N ASP A 179 -11.04 9.41 -9.41
CA ASP A 179 -11.72 10.58 -8.84
C ASP A 179 -11.87 11.67 -9.91
N LEU A 180 -12.88 12.52 -9.71
CA LEU A 180 -13.12 13.72 -10.50
C LEU A 180 -12.31 14.88 -9.92
N VAL A 181 -11.52 15.52 -10.77
CA VAL A 181 -10.82 16.77 -10.47
C VAL A 181 -11.52 17.91 -11.22
N PRO A 182 -12.08 18.89 -10.52
CA PRO A 182 -12.81 20.00 -11.14
C PRO A 182 -11.83 21.06 -11.67
N GLU A 183 -11.04 20.71 -12.68
CA GLU A 183 -10.04 21.60 -13.28
C GLU A 183 -10.65 22.80 -14.02
N SER A 184 -11.96 22.79 -14.28
CA SER A 184 -12.66 23.93 -14.87
C SER A 184 -12.76 25.13 -13.92
N ASN A 185 -12.68 24.89 -12.61
CA ASN A 185 -12.79 25.93 -11.59
C ASN A 185 -11.64 26.94 -11.70
N ASN A 186 -11.98 28.21 -11.89
CA ASN A 186 -11.04 29.33 -12.03
C ASN A 186 -9.99 29.13 -13.14
N ASN A 187 -10.31 28.35 -14.19
CA ASN A 187 -9.37 28.05 -15.26
C ASN A 187 -9.46 29.10 -16.39
N PRO A 188 -8.41 29.90 -16.63
CA PRO A 188 -8.43 30.95 -17.66
C PRO A 188 -8.50 30.40 -19.09
N GLU A 189 -8.11 29.15 -19.31
CA GLU A 189 -8.15 28.50 -20.62
C GLU A 189 -9.54 27.95 -20.95
N GLY A 190 -10.50 28.03 -20.02
CA GLY A 190 -11.85 27.48 -20.21
C GLY A 190 -11.84 25.96 -20.44
N ASP A 191 -10.89 25.29 -19.79
CA ASP A 191 -10.71 23.84 -19.78
C ASP A 191 -11.83 23.14 -18.99
N ASP A 192 -11.98 21.83 -19.19
CA ASP A 192 -13.04 21.03 -18.58
C ASP A 192 -12.52 20.22 -17.38
N ASP A 193 -13.46 19.76 -16.54
CA ASP A 193 -13.19 18.81 -15.47
C ASP A 193 -12.65 17.50 -16.03
N LYS A 194 -11.81 16.82 -15.25
CA LYS A 194 -11.15 15.58 -15.67
C LYS A 194 -11.37 14.48 -14.67
N VAL A 195 -11.63 13.28 -15.17
CA VAL A 195 -11.64 12.06 -14.38
C VAL A 195 -10.27 11.41 -14.52
N TYR A 196 -9.58 11.23 -13.40
CA TYR A 196 -8.30 10.55 -13.35
C TYR A 196 -8.52 9.08 -12.98
N LEU A 197 -7.81 8.17 -13.65
CA LEU A 197 -7.89 6.73 -13.43
C LEU A 197 -6.51 6.19 -13.11
N PHE A 198 -6.42 5.31 -12.10
CA PHE A 198 -5.18 4.66 -11.68
C PHE A 198 -5.37 3.16 -11.77
N PHE A 199 -4.38 2.49 -12.39
CA PHE A 199 -4.43 1.05 -12.62
C PHE A 199 -3.02 0.50 -12.83
N SER A 200 -2.89 -0.82 -12.84
CA SER A 200 -1.68 -1.50 -13.29
C SER A 200 -2.00 -2.37 -14.51
N GLU A 201 -1.07 -2.49 -15.46
CA GLU A 201 -1.27 -3.25 -16.70
C GLU A 201 0.02 -3.92 -17.17
N ASN A 202 -0.09 -4.86 -18.11
CA ASN A 202 1.05 -5.39 -18.83
C ASN A 202 1.67 -4.30 -19.72
N ALA A 203 2.96 -4.06 -19.53
CA ALA A 203 3.68 -3.01 -20.21
C ALA A 203 4.04 -3.43 -21.63
N MET A 204 3.34 -2.86 -22.61
CA MET A 204 3.58 -3.11 -24.03
C MET A 204 4.89 -2.47 -24.52
N GLU A 205 5.39 -1.45 -23.81
CA GLU A 205 6.61 -0.73 -24.18
C GLU A 205 7.93 -1.42 -23.80
N TYR A 206 7.87 -2.53 -23.06
CA TYR A 206 9.04 -3.30 -22.67
C TYR A 206 9.04 -4.68 -23.32
N ASP A 207 10.19 -5.03 -23.91
CA ASP A 207 10.43 -6.34 -24.53
C ASP A 207 11.12 -7.27 -23.53
N PHE A 208 10.33 -7.87 -22.63
CA PHE A 208 10.80 -8.87 -21.67
C PHE A 208 10.27 -10.26 -22.04
N TYR A 209 11.05 -11.30 -21.74
CA TYR A 209 10.63 -12.70 -21.91
C TYR A 209 9.34 -13.03 -21.13
N ASN A 210 9.09 -12.32 -20.03
CA ASN A 210 7.87 -12.38 -19.24
C ASN A 210 7.11 -11.05 -19.33
N LYS A 211 5.78 -11.10 -19.27
CA LYS A 211 4.94 -9.89 -19.19
C LYS A 211 5.34 -9.07 -17.96
N LEU A 212 5.79 -7.83 -18.17
CA LEU A 212 6.18 -6.91 -17.11
C LEU A 212 4.96 -6.05 -16.73
N MET A 213 4.56 -6.03 -15.46
CA MET A 213 3.48 -5.13 -15.03
C MET A 213 4.03 -3.72 -14.79
N VAL A 214 3.23 -2.68 -15.05
CA VAL A 214 3.56 -1.29 -14.73
C VAL A 214 2.34 -0.58 -14.14
N SER A 215 2.60 0.43 -13.31
CA SER A 215 1.57 1.33 -12.80
C SER A 215 1.29 2.46 -13.78
N ARG A 216 0.02 2.85 -13.91
CA ARG A 216 -0.46 3.88 -14.82
C ARG A 216 -1.33 4.89 -14.09
N VAL A 217 -1.25 6.12 -14.58
CA VAL A 217 -2.30 7.12 -14.43
C VAL A 217 -2.84 7.44 -15.81
N ALA A 218 -4.15 7.54 -15.93
CA ALA A 218 -4.84 7.99 -17.13
C ALA A 218 -5.82 9.12 -16.78
N ARG A 219 -6.28 9.83 -17.80
CA ARG A 219 -7.34 10.84 -17.65
C ARG A 219 -8.28 10.84 -18.84
N VAL A 220 -9.52 11.27 -18.58
CA VAL A 220 -10.54 11.59 -19.59
C VAL A 220 -11.24 12.90 -19.22
N CYS A 221 -11.75 13.63 -20.21
CA CYS A 221 -12.52 14.85 -20.01
C CYS A 221 -13.97 14.50 -19.68
N LYS A 222 -14.56 15.19 -18.71
CA LYS A 222 -15.95 14.95 -18.27
C LYS A 222 -16.97 15.16 -19.39
N GLY A 223 -16.80 16.18 -20.22
CA GLY A 223 -17.68 16.52 -21.34
C GLY A 223 -17.38 15.78 -22.65
N ASP A 224 -16.58 14.71 -22.63
CA ASP A 224 -16.31 13.92 -23.82
C ASP A 224 -17.55 13.11 -24.24
N MET A 225 -17.91 13.19 -25.51
CA MET A 225 -19.11 12.58 -26.11
C MET A 225 -18.74 11.52 -27.16
N GLY A 226 -17.44 11.30 -27.37
CA GLY A 226 -16.93 10.56 -28.51
C GLY A 226 -16.79 11.41 -29.78
N GLY A 227 -16.33 10.76 -30.84
CA GLY A 227 -16.18 11.38 -32.15
C GLY A 227 -17.35 11.08 -33.09
N GLN A 228 -17.55 11.96 -34.08
CA GLN A 228 -18.66 11.85 -35.03
C GLN A 228 -18.53 10.66 -35.99
N ARG A 229 -17.30 10.34 -36.42
CA ARG A 229 -16.99 9.26 -37.39
C ARG A 229 -15.97 8.29 -36.83
N THR A 230 -14.80 8.80 -36.47
CA THR A 230 -13.77 8.07 -35.73
C THR A 230 -14.12 8.11 -34.24
N LEU A 231 -13.89 7.03 -33.48
CA LEU A 231 -14.19 6.95 -32.04
C LEU A 231 -15.67 7.23 -31.66
N GLN A 232 -16.61 6.68 -32.43
CA GLN A 232 -18.04 6.77 -32.08
C GLN A 232 -18.31 6.06 -30.75
N ARG A 233 -18.87 6.80 -29.78
CA ARG A 233 -19.15 6.32 -28.40
C ARG A 233 -17.91 5.87 -27.62
N LYS A 234 -16.74 6.36 -28.01
CA LYS A 234 -15.42 6.01 -27.44
C LYS A 234 -14.71 7.29 -27.02
N TRP A 235 -13.90 7.25 -25.97
CA TRP A 235 -13.24 8.47 -25.48
C TRP A 235 -12.31 9.06 -26.53
N THR A 236 -12.48 10.34 -26.81
CA THR A 236 -11.56 11.15 -27.63
C THR A 236 -10.44 11.77 -26.79
N SER A 237 -10.60 11.74 -25.47
CA SER A 237 -9.73 12.38 -24.48
C SER A 237 -8.89 11.41 -23.64
N PHE A 238 -8.97 10.10 -23.87
CA PHE A 238 -8.24 9.11 -23.07
C PHE A 238 -6.73 9.17 -23.36
N LEU A 239 -5.97 9.51 -22.32
CA LEU A 239 -4.50 9.43 -22.32
C LEU A 239 -4.03 8.68 -21.09
N LYS A 240 -2.97 7.88 -21.24
CA LYS A 240 -2.29 7.20 -20.13
C LYS A 240 -0.79 7.46 -20.11
N ALA A 241 -0.22 7.54 -18.92
CA ALA A 241 1.20 7.71 -18.68
C ALA A 241 1.68 6.70 -17.62
N ARG A 242 2.97 6.36 -17.66
CA ARG A 242 3.59 5.54 -16.61
C ARG A 242 3.62 6.34 -15.29
N LEU A 243 3.30 5.69 -14.18
CA LEU A 243 3.36 6.27 -12.84
C LEU A 243 4.53 5.64 -12.09
N ASP A 244 5.61 6.40 -11.90
CA ASP A 244 6.86 5.90 -11.34
C ASP A 244 6.94 6.13 -9.82
N CYS A 245 7.19 5.08 -9.06
CA CYS A 245 7.64 5.16 -7.66
C CYS A 245 8.85 4.23 -7.51
N SER A 246 10.06 4.78 -7.43
CA SER A 246 11.28 3.98 -7.41
C SER A 246 11.55 3.44 -6.00
N LEU A 247 11.35 2.14 -5.80
CA LEU A 247 11.74 1.44 -4.57
C LEU A 247 13.26 1.19 -4.54
N PRO A 248 13.93 1.41 -3.39
CA PRO A 248 15.32 0.99 -3.21
C PRO A 248 15.48 -0.51 -3.49
N GLU A 249 16.61 -0.92 -4.06
CA GLU A 249 16.97 -2.34 -4.30
C GLU A 249 16.07 -3.12 -5.27
N SER A 250 14.98 -2.54 -5.76
CA SER A 250 14.10 -3.18 -6.76
C SER A 250 14.58 -2.90 -8.19
N SER A 251 14.79 -3.97 -8.95
CA SER A 251 15.06 -3.88 -10.40
C SER A 251 13.79 -3.78 -11.25
N LEU A 252 12.63 -4.11 -10.67
CA LEU A 252 11.33 -4.07 -11.34
C LEU A 252 10.52 -2.85 -10.91
N PRO A 253 9.66 -2.28 -11.79
CA PRO A 253 8.74 -1.22 -11.43
C PRO A 253 7.81 -1.65 -10.29
N SER A 254 7.50 -0.75 -9.36
CA SER A 254 6.53 -1.04 -8.30
C SER A 254 5.09 -0.95 -8.79
N ILE A 255 4.19 -1.71 -8.16
CA ILE A 255 2.76 -1.77 -8.52
C ILE A 255 1.92 -1.02 -7.52
N VAL A 256 1.13 -0.07 -8.03
CA VAL A 256 0.18 0.71 -7.26
C VAL A 256 -0.91 -0.18 -6.66
N GLN A 257 -1.20 0.00 -5.37
CA GLN A 257 -2.18 -0.78 -4.63
C GLN A 257 -3.43 0.02 -4.26
N ASP A 258 -3.26 1.29 -3.92
CA ASP A 258 -4.33 2.20 -3.51
C ASP A 258 -3.88 3.65 -3.78
N VAL A 259 -4.85 4.53 -4.03
CA VAL A 259 -4.61 5.96 -4.28
C VAL A 259 -5.65 6.78 -3.53
N PHE A 260 -5.23 7.92 -2.99
CA PHE A 260 -6.08 8.88 -2.31
C PHE A 260 -5.81 10.29 -2.84
N LEU A 261 -6.87 11.02 -3.23
CA LEU A 261 -6.78 12.41 -3.63
C LEU A 261 -6.99 13.33 -2.43
N LEU A 262 -5.93 14.03 -2.02
CA LEU A 262 -6.05 15.14 -1.09
C LEU A 262 -6.44 16.41 -1.87
N LYS A 263 -7.73 16.76 -1.81
CA LYS A 263 -8.30 17.92 -2.50
C LYS A 263 -7.88 19.23 -1.81
N ASN A 264 -7.62 20.24 -2.64
CA ASN A 264 -7.38 21.61 -2.23
C ASN A 264 -8.39 22.52 -2.96
N ASP A 265 -8.74 23.67 -2.38
CA ASP A 265 -9.63 24.65 -3.02
C ASP A 265 -9.10 25.06 -4.41
N ASP A 266 -7.79 25.17 -4.52
CA ASP A 266 -7.08 25.28 -5.78
C ASP A 266 -6.71 23.88 -6.28
N TRP A 267 -7.42 23.41 -7.31
CA TRP A 267 -7.23 22.07 -7.88
C TRP A 267 -5.77 21.80 -8.28
N SER A 268 -5.03 22.84 -8.71
CA SER A 268 -3.64 22.71 -9.16
C SER A 268 -2.69 22.30 -8.03
N LYS A 269 -3.07 22.61 -6.78
CA LYS A 269 -2.37 22.25 -5.55
C LYS A 269 -2.86 20.94 -4.94
N SER A 270 -3.86 20.29 -5.53
CA SER A 270 -4.30 18.98 -5.08
C SER A 270 -3.22 17.92 -5.35
N VAL A 271 -3.18 16.90 -4.49
CA VAL A 271 -2.12 15.88 -4.50
C VAL A 271 -2.72 14.50 -4.41
N PHE A 272 -2.32 13.62 -5.32
CA PHE A 272 -2.56 12.18 -5.21
C PHE A 272 -1.46 11.54 -4.38
N TYR A 273 -1.84 10.84 -3.32
CA TYR A 273 -0.95 9.93 -2.60
C TYR A 273 -1.26 8.50 -3.01
N ALA A 274 -0.23 7.71 -3.25
CA ALA A 274 -0.38 6.34 -3.75
C ALA A 274 0.56 5.37 -3.04
N VAL A 275 0.01 4.20 -2.71
CA VAL A 275 0.73 3.08 -2.12
C VAL A 275 1.26 2.18 -3.23
N PHE A 276 2.50 1.74 -3.10
CA PHE A 276 3.16 0.83 -4.03
C PHE A 276 3.77 -0.35 -3.31
N THR A 277 3.70 -1.52 -3.94
CA THR A 277 4.34 -2.77 -3.49
C THR A 277 5.25 -3.32 -4.59
N PRO A 278 6.23 -4.18 -4.25
CA PRO A 278 7.14 -4.74 -5.23
C PRO A 278 6.44 -5.86 -6.02
N GLN A 279 6.85 -6.06 -7.27
CA GLN A 279 6.39 -7.21 -8.07
C GLN A 279 7.09 -8.51 -7.68
N SER A 280 8.35 -8.40 -7.26
CA SER A 280 9.16 -9.54 -6.89
C SER A 280 8.88 -9.91 -5.43
N SER A 281 8.69 -11.20 -5.18
CA SER A 281 8.64 -11.77 -3.82
C SER A 281 9.97 -11.67 -3.07
N LEU A 282 11.06 -11.26 -3.73
CA LEU A 282 12.36 -11.06 -3.10
C LEU A 282 12.44 -9.76 -2.29
N SER A 283 11.53 -8.82 -2.53
CA SER A 283 11.44 -7.56 -1.77
C SER A 283 10.18 -7.56 -0.93
N ASP A 284 10.34 -7.19 0.34
CA ASP A 284 9.30 -6.98 1.33
C ASP A 284 9.12 -5.47 1.63
N MET A 285 9.43 -4.60 0.67
CA MET A 285 9.38 -3.15 0.84
C MET A 285 8.16 -2.54 0.16
N SER A 286 7.32 -1.87 0.96
CA SER A 286 6.25 -1.01 0.46
C SER A 286 6.65 0.46 0.47
N ALA A 287 6.05 1.26 -0.39
CA ALA A 287 6.28 2.70 -0.42
C ALA A 287 5.01 3.52 -0.57
N VAL A 288 5.09 4.79 -0.15
CA VAL A 288 4.10 5.82 -0.45
C VAL A 288 4.77 6.92 -1.26
N CYS A 289 4.20 7.23 -2.43
CA CYS A 289 4.62 8.33 -3.29
C CYS A 289 3.49 9.38 -3.39
N ALA A 290 3.85 10.65 -3.59
CA ALA A 290 2.89 11.74 -3.77
C ALA A 290 3.12 12.45 -5.11
N TYR A 291 2.03 12.80 -5.79
CA TYR A 291 2.02 13.39 -7.14
C TYR A 291 1.07 14.58 -7.18
N SER A 292 1.56 15.75 -7.58
CA SER A 292 0.68 16.90 -7.81
C SER A 292 -0.16 16.66 -9.06
N VAL A 293 -1.44 17.04 -9.01
CA VAL A 293 -2.33 17.06 -10.18
C VAL A 293 -1.72 17.88 -11.31
N SER A 294 -1.12 19.04 -11.01
CA SER A 294 -0.48 19.90 -12.02
C SER A 294 0.66 19.19 -12.78
N ALA A 295 1.50 18.43 -12.07
CA ALA A 295 2.61 17.69 -12.68
C ALA A 295 2.11 16.55 -13.58
N ILE A 296 1.02 15.88 -13.20
CA ILE A 296 0.36 14.90 -14.06
C ILE A 296 -0.22 15.60 -15.31
N GLY A 297 -0.89 16.74 -15.11
CA GLY A 297 -1.43 17.57 -16.18
C GLY A 297 -0.36 18.01 -17.18
N ASP A 298 0.82 18.41 -16.72
CA ASP A 298 1.95 18.79 -17.56
C ASP A 298 2.41 17.66 -18.49
N VAL A 299 2.52 16.43 -17.99
CA VAL A 299 2.86 15.25 -18.81
C VAL A 299 1.84 15.07 -19.94
N PHE A 300 0.55 15.18 -19.65
CA PHE A 300 -0.48 15.00 -20.68
C PHE A 300 -0.61 16.20 -21.63
N ASN A 301 -0.46 17.42 -21.13
CA ASN A 301 -0.64 18.66 -21.89
C ASN A 301 0.57 19.01 -22.76
N LYS A 302 1.79 18.68 -22.31
CA LYS A 302 3.05 19.10 -22.95
C LYS A 302 3.92 17.92 -23.40
N GLY A 303 3.82 16.78 -22.74
CA GLY A 303 4.68 15.62 -22.99
C GLY A 303 4.53 15.03 -24.39
N LYS A 304 5.52 14.23 -24.81
CA LYS A 304 5.50 13.54 -26.10
C LYS A 304 4.73 12.22 -26.01
N PHE A 305 4.22 11.77 -27.15
CA PHE A 305 3.52 10.49 -27.29
C PHE A 305 4.50 9.36 -27.58
N LYS A 306 4.15 8.13 -27.21
CA LYS A 306 4.78 6.92 -27.76
C LYS A 306 4.04 6.45 -29.00
N THR A 307 4.79 5.83 -29.92
CA THR A 307 4.26 5.22 -31.12
C THR A 307 4.82 3.81 -31.28
N PRO A 308 4.00 2.84 -31.73
CA PRO A 308 4.51 1.53 -32.12
C PRO A 308 5.24 1.64 -33.45
N VAL A 309 6.37 0.94 -33.57
CA VAL A 309 7.16 0.82 -34.79
C VAL A 309 7.43 -0.67 -35.05
N THR A 310 7.05 -1.13 -36.24
CA THR A 310 7.35 -2.49 -36.69
C THR A 310 8.82 -2.60 -37.04
N VAL A 311 9.55 -3.48 -36.37
CA VAL A 311 10.95 -3.82 -36.72
C VAL A 311 10.93 -5.05 -37.61
N GLU A 312 11.84 -5.11 -38.61
CA GLU A 312 11.86 -6.10 -39.71
C GLU A 312 11.78 -7.59 -39.27
N THR A 313 12.04 -7.90 -38.01
CA THR A 313 12.03 -9.27 -37.43
C THR A 313 10.83 -9.60 -36.52
N SER A 314 9.66 -8.98 -36.76
CA SER A 314 8.33 -9.30 -36.22
C SER A 314 7.92 -8.75 -34.84
N HIS A 315 8.79 -8.07 -34.09
CA HIS A 315 8.39 -7.43 -32.83
C HIS A 315 8.01 -5.95 -33.03
N VAL A 316 6.86 -5.55 -32.48
CA VAL A 316 6.45 -4.13 -32.39
C VAL A 316 7.20 -3.50 -31.23
N LYS A 317 7.97 -2.45 -31.50
CA LYS A 317 8.68 -1.69 -30.48
C LYS A 317 8.05 -0.33 -30.29
N TRP A 318 7.84 0.08 -29.03
CA TRP A 318 7.32 1.41 -28.72
C TRP A 318 8.46 2.40 -28.54
N VAL A 319 8.41 3.51 -29.26
CA VAL A 319 9.41 4.57 -29.23
C VAL A 319 8.76 5.95 -29.10
N MET A 320 9.53 6.95 -28.71
CA MET A 320 9.07 8.34 -28.66
C MET A 320 8.67 8.81 -30.07
N TYR A 321 7.44 9.29 -30.22
CA TYR A 321 6.97 9.93 -31.44
C TYR A 321 7.62 11.31 -31.59
N SER A 322 8.27 11.52 -32.74
CA SER A 322 9.01 12.77 -33.04
C SER A 322 8.41 13.54 -34.23
N GLY A 323 7.27 13.12 -34.74
CA GLY A 323 6.58 13.79 -35.85
C GLY A 323 5.71 14.97 -35.38
N GLU A 324 4.97 15.55 -36.32
CA GLU A 324 4.05 16.65 -36.06
C GLU A 324 2.78 16.17 -35.34
N VAL A 325 2.43 16.83 -34.24
CA VAL A 325 1.20 16.55 -33.48
C VAL A 325 0.04 17.36 -34.07
N PRO A 326 -1.12 16.73 -34.37
CA PRO A 326 -2.30 17.44 -34.88
C PRO A 326 -2.79 18.58 -33.96
N THR A 327 -3.51 19.54 -34.54
CA THR A 327 -4.23 20.61 -33.82
C THR A 327 -5.73 20.45 -34.06
N PRO A 328 -6.58 20.49 -33.00
CA PRO A 328 -6.24 20.65 -31.59
C PRO A 328 -5.47 19.43 -31.06
N ARG A 329 -4.74 19.60 -29.96
CA ARG A 329 -3.87 18.55 -29.40
C ARG A 329 -4.69 17.29 -29.09
N PRO A 330 -4.30 16.11 -29.60
CA PRO A 330 -5.00 14.86 -29.31
C PRO A 330 -5.06 14.58 -27.80
N GLY A 331 -6.23 14.19 -27.30
CA GLY A 331 -6.45 13.90 -25.88
C GLY A 331 -6.69 15.14 -24.98
N ALA A 332 -6.71 16.36 -25.54
CA ALA A 332 -7.07 17.57 -24.79
C ALA A 332 -8.59 17.76 -24.72
N CYS A 333 -9.08 18.40 -23.66
CA CYS A 333 -10.49 18.79 -23.57
C CYS A 333 -10.79 19.97 -24.50
N ILE A 334 -12.08 20.20 -24.77
CA ILE A 334 -12.53 21.35 -25.56
C ILE A 334 -12.39 22.63 -24.72
N ASN A 335 -11.27 23.32 -24.93
CA ASN A 335 -10.93 24.58 -24.26
C ASN A 335 -11.21 25.81 -25.15
N ASN A 336 -10.90 27.01 -24.66
CA ASN A 336 -11.12 28.26 -25.39
C ASN A 336 -10.37 28.31 -26.74
N ALA A 337 -9.19 27.70 -26.85
CA ALA A 337 -8.44 27.63 -28.11
C ALA A 337 -9.14 26.74 -29.15
N ALA A 338 -9.74 25.62 -28.72
CA ALA A 338 -10.56 24.77 -29.60
C ALA A 338 -11.85 25.49 -30.04
N ARG A 339 -12.52 26.19 -29.12
CA ARG A 339 -13.72 27.00 -29.44
C ARG A 339 -13.42 28.12 -30.43
N ALA A 340 -12.26 28.76 -30.32
CA ALA A 340 -11.82 29.78 -31.28
C ALA A 340 -11.61 29.23 -32.71
N LEU A 341 -11.38 27.92 -32.85
CA LEU A 341 -11.30 27.21 -34.12
C LEU A 341 -12.66 26.66 -34.60
N GLY A 342 -13.76 26.98 -33.90
CA GLY A 342 -15.12 26.55 -34.25
C GLY A 342 -15.51 25.15 -33.76
N MET A 343 -14.77 24.59 -32.80
CA MET A 343 -15.10 23.29 -32.18
C MET A 343 -15.75 23.52 -30.81
N GLU A 344 -17.03 23.18 -30.68
CA GLU A 344 -17.78 23.34 -29.43
C GLU A 344 -17.84 22.04 -28.62
N ARG A 345 -17.77 20.89 -29.30
CA ARG A 345 -17.85 19.55 -28.69
C ARG A 345 -16.80 18.61 -29.26
N SER A 346 -16.55 17.51 -28.55
CA SER A 346 -15.67 16.41 -29.01
C SER A 346 -16.11 15.81 -30.35
N LEU A 347 -17.41 15.83 -30.66
CA LEU A 347 -17.96 15.42 -31.95
C LEU A 347 -17.45 16.27 -33.13
N ASP A 348 -17.05 17.52 -32.87
CA ASP A 348 -16.58 18.47 -33.89
C ASP A 348 -15.07 18.31 -34.18
N LEU A 349 -14.37 17.42 -33.45
CA LEU A 349 -12.93 17.20 -33.60
C LEU A 349 -12.57 16.61 -34.97
N PRO A 350 -11.46 17.06 -35.59
CA PRO A 350 -11.01 16.51 -36.87
C PRO A 350 -10.63 15.03 -36.78
N ASP A 351 -10.97 14.24 -37.80
CA ASP A 351 -10.61 12.81 -37.88
C ASP A 351 -9.09 12.58 -37.77
N LYS A 352 -8.25 13.53 -38.22
CA LYS A 352 -6.78 13.46 -38.06
C LYS A 352 -6.37 13.44 -36.58
N THR A 353 -7.03 14.23 -35.74
CA THR A 353 -6.78 14.27 -34.28
C THR A 353 -7.29 12.99 -33.62
N LEU A 354 -8.48 12.53 -34.02
CA LEU A 354 -9.11 11.33 -33.47
C LEU A 354 -8.37 10.03 -33.83
N GLN A 355 -7.88 9.91 -35.06
CA GLN A 355 -7.03 8.78 -35.46
C GLN A 355 -5.69 8.78 -34.73
N PHE A 356 -5.13 9.97 -34.48
CA PHE A 356 -3.87 10.07 -33.76
C PHE A 356 -4.00 9.54 -32.33
N ILE A 357 -5.03 9.96 -31.59
CA ILE A 357 -5.20 9.56 -30.19
C ILE A 357 -5.51 8.06 -30.05
N ARG A 358 -6.36 7.52 -30.93
CA ARG A 358 -6.66 6.08 -30.98
C ARG A 358 -5.40 5.23 -31.11
N ASP A 359 -4.47 5.64 -31.98
CA ASP A 359 -3.26 4.87 -32.27
C ASP A 359 -2.13 5.15 -31.27
N ARG A 360 -2.19 6.26 -30.51
CA ARG A 360 -1.12 6.76 -29.62
C ARG A 360 -1.65 7.29 -28.28
N PRO A 361 -2.33 6.45 -27.46
CA PRO A 361 -2.86 6.89 -26.17
C PRO A 361 -1.79 6.98 -25.05
N LEU A 362 -0.60 6.42 -25.28
CA LEU A 362 0.46 6.31 -24.28
C LEU A 362 1.46 7.48 -24.37
N MET A 363 1.73 8.14 -23.25
CA MET A 363 2.77 9.17 -23.13
C MET A 363 4.17 8.54 -23.03
N ASP A 364 5.18 9.24 -23.55
CA ASP A 364 6.59 8.84 -23.46
C ASP A 364 7.20 9.13 -22.10
N GLU A 365 6.88 10.30 -21.56
CA GLU A 365 7.29 10.73 -20.24
C GLU A 365 6.48 10.02 -19.15
N ALA A 366 7.16 9.66 -18.06
CA ALA A 366 6.53 9.12 -16.88
C ALA A 366 6.24 10.21 -15.86
N VAL A 367 5.14 10.06 -15.14
CA VAL A 367 4.80 10.89 -13.99
C VAL A 367 5.71 10.47 -12.83
N ARG A 368 6.46 11.43 -12.30
CA ARG A 368 7.39 11.24 -11.16
C ARG A 368 6.84 11.88 -9.88
N PRO A 369 7.21 11.36 -8.71
CA PRO A 369 6.74 11.88 -7.44
C PRO A 369 7.36 13.25 -7.13
N LEU A 370 6.69 14.03 -6.29
CA LEU A 370 7.04 15.42 -5.97
C LEU A 370 8.46 15.59 -5.44
N THR A 371 8.96 14.61 -4.69
CA THR A 371 10.31 14.62 -4.10
C THR A 371 11.36 13.93 -4.98
N GLY A 372 10.99 13.46 -6.18
CA GLY A 372 11.84 12.65 -7.06
C GLY A 372 11.96 11.17 -6.63
N GLY A 373 11.45 10.80 -5.45
CA GLY A 373 11.39 9.42 -4.95
C GLY A 373 10.20 9.19 -4.01
N PRO A 374 10.14 8.03 -3.33
CA PRO A 374 9.11 7.76 -2.34
C PRO A 374 9.21 8.71 -1.14
N LEU A 375 8.06 9.09 -0.59
CA LEU A 375 7.99 9.80 0.69
C LEU A 375 8.37 8.84 1.80
N LEU A 376 7.66 7.71 1.88
CA LEU A 376 7.85 6.67 2.89
C LEU A 376 8.25 5.36 2.22
N VAL A 377 9.23 4.65 2.78
CA VAL A 377 9.57 3.27 2.41
C VAL A 377 9.63 2.45 3.68
N LYS A 378 8.91 1.33 3.75
CA LYS A 378 8.93 0.45 4.91
C LYS A 378 9.14 -0.99 4.50
N LYS A 379 10.02 -1.67 5.22
CA LYS A 379 10.25 -3.12 5.15
C LYS A 379 9.28 -3.87 6.07
N GLY A 380 8.73 -4.99 5.61
CA GLY A 380 7.87 -5.88 6.38
C GLY A 380 6.52 -6.12 5.71
N ALA A 381 5.44 -6.10 6.50
CA ALA A 381 4.08 -6.32 6.01
C ALA A 381 3.72 -5.30 4.92
N MET A 382 3.13 -5.79 3.82
CA MET A 382 2.78 -4.96 2.68
C MET A 382 1.70 -3.94 3.03
N PHE A 383 1.85 -2.72 2.51
CA PHE A 383 0.83 -1.70 2.57
C PHE A 383 -0.35 -2.04 1.65
N THR A 384 -1.57 -1.86 2.13
CA THR A 384 -2.80 -2.24 1.42
C THR A 384 -3.68 -1.04 1.06
N ARG A 385 -3.87 -0.11 2.01
CA ARG A 385 -4.82 1.00 1.90
C ARG A 385 -4.23 2.31 2.42
N LEU A 386 -4.71 3.43 1.90
CA LEU A 386 -4.27 4.75 2.32
C LEU A 386 -5.43 5.75 2.35
N VAL A 387 -5.49 6.53 3.43
CA VAL A 387 -6.24 7.79 3.47
C VAL A 387 -5.34 8.88 4.06
N VAL A 388 -5.59 10.13 3.68
CA VAL A 388 -4.78 11.28 4.13
C VAL A 388 -5.70 12.36 4.67
N ASP A 389 -5.42 12.84 5.88
CA ASP A 389 -6.09 13.99 6.48
C ASP A 389 -5.21 15.23 6.40
N ASN A 390 -5.82 16.42 6.36
CA ASN A 390 -5.11 17.70 6.28
C ASN A 390 -5.37 18.54 7.53
N VAL A 391 -4.45 18.41 8.49
CA VAL A 391 -4.62 18.86 9.87
C VAL A 391 -3.98 20.23 10.08
N LEU A 392 -4.72 21.16 10.69
CA LEU A 392 -4.17 22.43 11.14
C LEU A 392 -3.54 22.25 12.53
N ALA A 393 -2.25 22.54 12.67
CA ALA A 393 -1.51 22.44 13.92
C ALA A 393 -1.45 23.78 14.67
N LEU A 394 -0.88 23.79 15.89
CA LEU A 394 -0.74 25.02 16.71
C LEU A 394 0.23 26.05 16.12
N ASP A 395 1.14 25.65 15.23
CA ASP A 395 2.02 26.57 14.52
C ASP A 395 1.32 27.33 13.38
N GLY A 396 0.02 27.06 13.15
CA GLY A 396 -0.77 27.65 12.06
C GLY A 396 -0.55 26.99 10.70
N GLU A 397 0.33 25.99 10.62
CA GLU A 397 0.62 25.25 9.40
C GLU A 397 -0.28 24.02 9.26
N ARG A 398 -0.46 23.59 8.01
CA ARG A 398 -1.25 22.41 7.68
C ARG A 398 -0.34 21.23 7.34
N TYR A 399 -0.64 20.07 7.94
CA TYR A 399 0.12 18.85 7.79
C TYR A 399 -0.74 17.74 7.19
N ALA A 400 -0.23 17.10 6.14
CA ALA A 400 -0.83 15.91 5.55
C ALA A 400 -0.47 14.67 6.38
N VAL A 401 -1.41 14.19 7.18
CA VAL A 401 -1.24 12.99 8.02
C VAL A 401 -1.81 11.78 7.28
N MET A 402 -0.95 10.81 7.01
CA MET A 402 -1.26 9.58 6.31
C MET A 402 -1.65 8.47 7.28
N PHE A 403 -2.75 7.79 7.01
CA PHE A 403 -3.15 6.55 7.68
C PHE A 403 -3.05 5.39 6.68
N ILE A 404 -2.14 4.46 6.95
CA ILE A 404 -1.74 3.41 6.02
C ILE A 404 -2.11 2.04 6.61
N GLY A 405 -3.00 1.31 5.94
CA GLY A 405 -3.37 -0.05 6.30
C GLY A 405 -2.34 -1.06 5.79
N THR A 406 -2.23 -2.20 6.48
CA THR A 406 -1.28 -3.28 6.18
C THR A 406 -1.97 -4.62 6.00
N GLU A 407 -1.28 -5.58 5.38
CA GLU A 407 -1.78 -6.95 5.20
C GLU A 407 -1.86 -7.78 6.49
N ASN A 408 -1.19 -7.35 7.57
CA ASN A 408 -1.22 -8.01 8.88
C ASN A 408 -2.09 -7.26 9.92
N GLY A 409 -2.95 -6.35 9.49
CA GLY A 409 -3.99 -5.76 10.35
C GLY A 409 -3.55 -4.58 11.22
N TYR A 410 -2.44 -3.94 10.87
CA TYR A 410 -2.01 -2.68 11.46
C TYR A 410 -2.44 -1.48 10.61
N VAL A 411 -2.69 -0.36 11.28
CA VAL A 411 -2.74 0.97 10.66
C VAL A 411 -1.57 1.81 11.17
N GLN A 412 -0.79 2.38 10.26
CA GLN A 412 0.31 3.28 10.57
C GLN A 412 -0.11 4.73 10.36
N LYS A 413 0.20 5.58 11.34
CA LYS A 413 -0.01 7.03 11.28
C LYS A 413 1.33 7.71 11.02
N ALA A 414 1.47 8.36 9.86
CA ALA A 414 2.72 8.95 9.41
C ALA A 414 2.55 10.35 8.84
N VAL A 415 3.58 11.18 8.94
CA VAL A 415 3.55 12.57 8.51
C VAL A 415 4.94 12.98 8.00
N ASN A 416 4.97 13.88 7.02
CA ASN A 416 6.22 14.45 6.50
C ASN A 416 6.45 15.84 7.11
N TYR A 417 7.55 16.00 7.85
CA TYR A 417 8.01 17.26 8.42
C TYR A 417 9.15 17.84 7.59
N ALA A 418 8.80 18.57 6.53
CA ALA A 418 9.77 19.27 5.68
C ALA A 418 10.90 18.36 5.16
N GLY A 419 10.53 17.19 4.64
CA GLY A 419 11.44 16.17 4.11
C GLY A 419 11.75 15.04 5.08
N GLU A 420 11.51 15.22 6.38
CA GLU A 420 11.65 14.15 7.38
C GLU A 420 10.33 13.37 7.48
N MET A 421 10.31 12.11 7.01
CA MET A 421 9.21 11.22 7.34
C MET A 421 9.29 10.77 8.78
N PHE A 422 8.14 10.79 9.45
CA PHE A 422 8.00 10.37 10.82
C PHE A 422 6.73 9.53 10.98
N ILE A 423 6.89 8.30 11.47
CA ILE A 423 5.76 7.43 11.80
C ILE A 423 5.46 7.60 13.29
N ILE A 424 4.36 8.28 13.59
CA ILE A 424 3.94 8.62 14.96
C ILE A 424 3.66 7.33 15.74
N GLU A 425 2.82 6.46 15.16
CA GLU A 425 2.43 5.21 15.80
C GLU A 425 1.95 4.18 14.77
N GLU A 426 1.99 2.91 15.17
CA GLU A 426 1.26 1.82 14.50
C GLU A 426 0.29 1.18 15.49
N ILE A 427 -0.93 0.89 15.03
CA ILE A 427 -2.01 0.38 15.87
C ILE A 427 -2.53 -0.92 15.27
N GLN A 428 -2.56 -1.98 16.08
CA GLN A 428 -3.14 -3.27 15.70
C GLN A 428 -4.65 -3.24 15.87
N LEU A 429 -5.41 -3.45 14.78
CA LEU A 429 -6.87 -3.32 14.79
C LEU A 429 -7.62 -4.61 15.18
N TYR A 430 -7.00 -5.76 15.03
CA TYR A 430 -7.63 -7.05 15.31
C TYR A 430 -6.72 -7.91 16.17
N GLN A 431 -7.31 -8.64 17.12
CA GLN A 431 -6.58 -9.59 17.97
C GLN A 431 -5.83 -10.62 17.12
N THR A 432 -6.52 -11.21 16.15
CA THR A 432 -5.92 -12.03 15.12
C THR A 432 -5.55 -11.14 13.93
N PRO A 433 -4.29 -11.15 13.45
CA PRO A 433 -3.88 -10.36 12.29
C PRO A 433 -4.76 -10.62 11.06
N GLU A 434 -5.39 -9.55 10.55
CA GLU A 434 -6.32 -9.60 9.41
C GLU A 434 -6.02 -8.45 8.45
N ALA A 435 -5.88 -8.73 7.16
CA ALA A 435 -5.51 -7.71 6.18
C ALA A 435 -6.54 -6.58 6.12
N ILE A 436 -6.07 -5.33 6.17
CA ILE A 436 -6.94 -4.17 6.03
C ILE A 436 -7.40 -4.07 4.57
N ARG A 437 -8.69 -4.32 4.34
CA ARG A 437 -9.33 -4.36 3.02
C ARG A 437 -9.88 -3.01 2.59
N THR A 438 -10.23 -2.12 3.51
CA THR A 438 -10.72 -0.77 3.20
C THR A 438 -10.43 0.19 4.36
N LEU A 439 -10.20 1.46 4.02
CA LEU A 439 -10.04 2.56 4.96
C LEU A 439 -10.92 3.74 4.53
N ARG A 440 -11.60 4.35 5.49
CA ARG A 440 -12.39 5.57 5.31
C ARG A 440 -12.17 6.53 6.46
N LEU A 441 -12.04 7.80 6.12
CA LEU A 441 -11.80 8.91 7.03
C LEU A 441 -13.05 9.78 7.09
N SER A 442 -13.43 10.22 8.28
CA SER A 442 -14.33 11.34 8.50
C SER A 442 -13.59 12.38 9.34
N SER A 443 -13.09 13.43 8.67
CA SER A 443 -12.37 14.51 9.34
C SER A 443 -13.30 15.32 10.25
N SER A 444 -14.60 15.41 9.94
CA SER A 444 -15.56 16.17 10.76
C SER A 444 -15.89 15.49 12.08
N THR A 445 -15.95 14.15 12.11
CA THR A 445 -16.18 13.37 13.35
C THR A 445 -14.87 12.97 14.04
N GLY A 446 -13.72 13.19 13.38
CA GLY A 446 -12.41 12.80 13.89
C GLY A 446 -12.24 11.28 13.98
N GLN A 447 -12.84 10.53 13.05
CA GLN A 447 -12.88 9.07 13.06
C GLN A 447 -12.25 8.45 11.80
N LEU A 448 -11.59 7.32 12.00
CA LEU A 448 -11.13 6.42 10.96
C LEU A 448 -11.87 5.09 11.08
N TYR A 449 -12.31 4.56 9.94
CA TYR A 449 -13.00 3.28 9.83
C TYR A 449 -12.18 2.34 8.96
N ALA A 450 -11.95 1.13 9.46
CA ALA A 450 -11.20 0.09 8.78
C ALA A 450 -12.04 -1.18 8.65
N GLY A 451 -12.00 -1.82 7.49
CA GLY A 451 -12.70 -3.08 7.25
C GLY A 451 -11.75 -4.19 6.84
N SER A 452 -12.05 -5.42 7.26
CA SER A 452 -11.29 -6.64 6.92
C SER A 452 -12.24 -7.77 6.51
N ASP A 453 -11.71 -8.98 6.28
CA ASP A 453 -12.57 -10.15 6.06
C ASP A 453 -13.33 -10.55 7.33
N PHE A 454 -12.82 -10.17 8.50
CA PHE A 454 -13.38 -10.51 9.82
C PHE A 454 -14.44 -9.54 10.33
N GLY A 455 -14.25 -8.22 10.16
CA GLY A 455 -15.13 -7.20 10.74
C GLY A 455 -14.73 -5.78 10.36
N ALA A 456 -15.44 -4.79 10.90
CA ALA A 456 -15.10 -3.38 10.77
C ALA A 456 -14.75 -2.76 12.13
N VAL A 457 -13.71 -1.94 12.18
CA VAL A 457 -13.21 -1.27 13.39
C VAL A 457 -13.28 0.24 13.20
N GLN A 458 -13.69 0.95 14.24
CA GLN A 458 -13.64 2.40 14.35
C GLN A 458 -12.56 2.80 15.34
N MET A 459 -11.74 3.78 14.97
CA MET A 459 -10.71 4.36 15.83
C MET A 459 -10.65 5.89 15.67
N PRO A 460 -10.29 6.63 16.73
CA PRO A 460 -10.07 8.07 16.62
C PRO A 460 -8.80 8.37 15.80
N LEU A 461 -8.73 9.56 15.19
CA LEU A 461 -7.54 10.00 14.45
C LEU A 461 -6.33 10.27 15.35
N SER A 462 -6.58 10.52 16.64
CA SER A 462 -5.55 10.72 17.66
C SER A 462 -6.09 10.32 19.02
N ASP A 463 -5.24 9.72 19.84
CA ASP A 463 -5.52 9.40 21.25
C ASP A 463 -4.48 10.08 22.14
N CYS A 464 -4.57 11.41 22.22
CA CYS A 464 -3.58 12.25 22.91
C CYS A 464 -3.44 11.92 24.40
N GLY A 465 -4.48 11.34 25.01
CA GLY A 465 -4.45 10.90 26.41
C GLY A 465 -3.40 9.82 26.71
N ARG A 466 -2.89 9.11 25.68
CA ARG A 466 -1.77 8.16 25.83
C ARG A 466 -0.46 8.82 26.22
N TYR A 467 -0.34 10.14 26.04
CA TYR A 467 0.84 10.90 26.41
C TYR A 467 0.66 11.50 27.80
N GLU A 468 1.14 10.79 28.82
CA GLU A 468 0.94 11.17 30.22
C GLU A 468 1.85 12.33 30.69
N LEU A 469 2.95 12.59 29.97
CA LEU A 469 3.94 13.60 30.34
C LEU A 469 4.12 14.62 29.22
N CYS A 470 4.40 15.88 29.58
CA CYS A 470 4.68 16.95 28.61
C CYS A 470 5.75 16.57 27.59
N LEU A 471 6.87 16.01 28.07
CA LEU A 471 7.95 15.60 27.18
C LEU A 471 7.48 14.57 26.15
N ASP A 472 6.62 13.62 26.54
CA ASP A 472 6.18 12.54 25.65
C ASP A 472 5.10 13.03 24.68
N CYS A 473 4.24 13.95 25.11
CA CYS A 473 3.27 14.62 24.24
C CYS A 473 3.98 15.42 23.14
N VAL A 474 5.00 16.19 23.50
CA VAL A 474 5.77 17.01 22.54
C VAL A 474 6.66 16.14 21.64
N LEU A 475 7.37 15.15 22.19
CA LEU A 475 8.20 14.21 21.41
C LEU A 475 7.36 13.24 20.56
N GLY A 476 6.08 13.05 20.90
CA GLY A 476 5.11 12.36 20.06
C GLY A 476 4.93 13.01 18.70
N ARG A 477 5.24 14.31 18.57
CA ARG A 477 5.19 15.08 17.31
C ARG A 477 3.93 14.76 16.52
N ASP A 478 2.79 14.73 17.19
CA ASP A 478 1.50 14.42 16.59
C ASP A 478 0.76 15.74 16.32
N PRO A 479 0.45 16.10 15.05
CA PRO A 479 -0.22 17.36 14.72
C PRO A 479 -1.57 17.55 15.41
N TYR A 480 -2.22 16.46 15.80
CA TYR A 480 -3.49 16.50 16.50
C TYR A 480 -3.34 16.79 18.00
N CYS A 481 -2.15 16.60 18.59
CA CYS A 481 -1.96 16.63 20.04
C CYS A 481 -1.07 17.78 20.50
N GLY A 482 -1.42 18.39 21.63
CA GLY A 482 -0.61 19.39 22.31
C GLY A 482 -0.74 19.29 23.83
N TRP A 483 0.30 19.71 24.54
CA TRP A 483 0.32 19.69 25.99
C TRP A 483 -0.29 20.97 26.55
N ASP A 484 -1.34 20.88 27.36
CA ASP A 484 -1.92 22.03 28.04
C ASP A 484 -1.21 22.27 29.38
N LEU A 485 -0.51 23.41 29.51
CA LEU A 485 0.20 23.79 30.73
C LEU A 485 -0.73 24.08 31.92
N SER A 486 -2.00 24.44 31.65
CA SER A 486 -2.95 24.80 32.71
C SER A 486 -3.53 23.57 33.39
N THR A 487 -3.84 22.53 32.63
CA THR A 487 -4.42 21.28 33.12
C THR A 487 -3.36 20.20 33.39
N GLY A 488 -2.17 20.30 32.77
CA GLY A 488 -1.12 19.30 32.89
C GLY A 488 -1.45 17.99 32.16
N ILE A 489 -2.20 18.06 31.06
CA ILE A 489 -2.65 16.90 30.29
C ILE A 489 -2.38 17.14 28.79
N CYS A 490 -2.04 16.08 28.06
CA CYS A 490 -1.96 16.12 26.59
C CYS A 490 -3.36 15.98 25.98
N SER A 491 -3.79 16.96 25.20
CA SER A 491 -5.14 17.03 24.65
C SER A 491 -5.14 17.34 23.16
N ALA A 492 -6.29 17.13 22.52
CA ALA A 492 -6.46 17.41 21.10
C ALA A 492 -6.44 18.93 20.83
N VAL A 493 -5.63 19.34 19.86
CA VAL A 493 -5.46 20.75 19.45
C VAL A 493 -6.76 21.34 18.89
N ALA A 494 -7.54 20.55 18.16
CA ALA A 494 -8.80 21.01 17.56
C ALA A 494 -9.84 21.49 18.59
N ASN A 495 -9.73 21.06 19.86
CA ASN A 495 -10.61 21.47 20.94
C ASN A 495 -10.13 22.73 21.67
N SER A 496 -9.01 23.33 21.23
CA SER A 496 -8.41 24.48 21.90
C SER A 496 -9.00 25.80 21.38
N SER A 497 -9.35 26.70 22.30
CA SER A 497 -9.63 28.09 21.97
C SER A 497 -8.31 28.81 21.65
N SER A 498 -8.39 29.90 20.89
CA SER A 498 -7.24 30.74 20.48
C SER A 498 -6.42 31.34 21.64
N ASP A 499 -6.85 31.16 22.88
CA ASP A 499 -6.28 31.73 24.11
C ASP A 499 -5.59 30.68 25.00
N THR A 500 -5.34 29.47 24.47
CA THR A 500 -4.83 28.33 25.25
C THR A 500 -3.31 28.32 25.39
N ASN A 501 -2.82 28.12 26.62
CA ASN A 501 -1.40 27.98 26.95
C ASN A 501 -0.88 26.56 26.62
N MET A 502 -1.06 26.14 25.36
CA MET A 502 -0.65 24.82 24.88
C MET A 502 0.75 24.83 24.26
N ILE A 503 1.45 23.71 24.39
CA ILE A 503 2.76 23.47 23.78
C ILE A 503 2.63 22.34 22.75
N GLN A 504 3.10 22.61 21.54
CA GLN A 504 3.32 21.61 20.51
C GLN A 504 4.61 21.97 19.75
N SER A 505 5.44 20.97 19.43
CA SER A 505 6.66 21.18 18.64
C SER A 505 6.85 20.02 17.67
N LEU A 506 6.36 20.19 16.44
CA LEU A 506 6.27 19.11 15.46
C LEU A 506 7.58 18.90 14.69
N LYS A 507 8.19 19.96 14.17
CA LYS A 507 9.41 19.87 13.36
C LYS A 507 10.65 19.60 14.22
N ASP A 508 10.75 20.21 15.40
CA ASP A 508 11.98 20.21 16.19
C ASP A 508 11.91 19.39 17.49
N GLY A 509 10.71 19.00 17.93
CA GLY A 509 10.53 18.28 19.20
C GLY A 509 11.03 19.07 20.41
N ASP A 510 10.93 20.40 20.38
CA ASP A 510 11.46 21.26 21.43
C ASP A 510 10.65 21.17 22.73
N ILE A 511 11.25 20.52 23.72
CA ILE A 511 10.70 20.34 25.07
C ILE A 511 11.10 21.47 26.05
N SER A 512 11.77 22.53 25.60
CA SER A 512 12.28 23.61 26.48
C SER A 512 11.21 24.28 27.34
N LYS A 513 9.96 24.30 26.85
CA LYS A 513 8.80 24.87 27.53
C LYS A 513 8.11 23.89 28.49
N CYS A 514 8.50 22.61 28.50
CA CYS A 514 7.91 21.64 29.40
C CYS A 514 8.35 21.89 30.85
N PRO A 515 7.44 21.69 31.82
CA PRO A 515 7.83 21.69 33.23
C PRO A 515 8.83 20.56 33.50
N LYS A 516 9.74 20.78 34.45
CA LYS A 516 10.67 19.73 34.89
C LYS A 516 9.87 18.58 35.51
N SER A 517 10.05 17.36 35.01
CA SER A 517 9.38 16.18 35.54
C SER A 517 9.75 15.94 37.00
N GLU A 518 8.78 15.46 37.79
CA GLU A 518 9.03 14.98 39.14
C GLU A 518 10.01 13.81 39.13
N THR A 519 10.83 13.71 40.17
CA THR A 519 11.79 12.63 40.35
C THR A 519 11.07 11.29 40.53
N VAL A 520 11.42 10.29 39.70
CA VAL A 520 10.89 8.93 39.80
C VAL A 520 11.24 8.34 41.18
N LYS A 521 10.22 7.87 41.91
CA LYS A 521 10.40 7.29 43.25
C LYS A 521 11.15 5.95 43.17
N PRO A 522 12.17 5.71 44.01
CA PRO A 522 12.87 4.42 44.02
C PRO A 522 11.99 3.26 44.49
N GLU A 523 11.95 2.17 43.72
CA GLU A 523 11.36 0.89 44.13
C GLU A 523 12.39 0.04 44.89
N ASN A 524 12.04 -0.44 46.08
CA ASN A 524 12.95 -1.25 46.89
C ASN A 524 12.87 -2.73 46.50
N TYR A 525 14.02 -3.36 46.28
CA TYR A 525 14.15 -4.80 46.00
C TYR A 525 15.09 -5.45 47.02
N THR A 526 14.71 -6.64 47.50
CA THR A 526 15.54 -7.43 48.41
C THR A 526 16.56 -8.24 47.62
N LEU A 527 17.83 -8.07 47.95
CA LEU A 527 18.95 -8.81 47.39
C LEU A 527 19.26 -10.01 48.27
N VAL A 528 19.00 -11.20 47.74
CA VAL A 528 19.43 -12.47 48.32
C VAL A 528 20.66 -12.96 47.53
N PRO A 529 21.83 -13.11 48.18
CA PRO A 529 23.03 -13.58 47.50
C PRO A 529 22.81 -14.94 46.81
N GLY A 530 23.35 -15.11 45.60
CA GLY A 530 23.20 -16.31 44.77
C GLY A 530 22.02 -16.27 43.80
N ASN A 531 21.00 -15.44 44.04
CA ASN A 531 19.83 -15.36 43.17
C ASN A 531 20.07 -14.50 41.93
N ASN A 532 19.29 -14.76 40.88
CA ASN A 532 19.22 -13.87 39.72
C ASN A 532 18.11 -12.83 39.96
N ILE A 533 18.42 -11.54 39.79
CA ILE A 533 17.48 -10.43 40.03
C ILE A 533 17.11 -9.81 38.68
N LYS A 534 15.82 -9.76 38.37
CA LYS A 534 15.29 -9.10 37.18
C LYS A 534 14.72 -7.73 37.56
N LEU A 535 15.25 -6.66 36.96
CA LEU A 535 14.71 -5.31 37.09
C LEU A 535 14.11 -4.92 35.73
N PRO A 536 12.77 -4.74 35.65
CA PRO A 536 12.13 -4.39 34.39
C PRO A 536 12.48 -2.96 33.97
N CYS A 537 12.46 -2.69 32.67
CA CYS A 537 12.43 -1.33 32.14
C CYS A 537 11.91 -1.36 30.72
N HIS A 538 10.84 -0.60 30.46
CA HIS A 538 10.25 -0.49 29.14
C HIS A 538 10.52 0.91 28.60
N PRO A 539 11.11 1.06 27.40
CA PRO A 539 11.35 2.37 26.82
C PRO A 539 10.02 3.07 26.47
N ALA A 540 9.99 4.40 26.58
CA ALA A 540 8.80 5.19 26.24
C ALA A 540 8.54 5.29 24.71
N SER A 541 9.54 4.93 23.90
CA SER A 541 9.56 5.08 22.44
C SER A 541 10.39 3.94 21.84
N ASN A 542 9.93 3.40 20.71
CA ASN A 542 10.68 2.42 19.90
C ASN A 542 11.93 3.01 19.26
N LEU A 543 12.02 4.34 19.16
CA LEU A 543 13.19 5.07 18.67
C LEU A 543 14.21 5.36 19.77
N ALA A 544 13.84 5.14 21.04
CA ALA A 544 14.71 5.41 22.17
C ALA A 544 15.64 4.23 22.46
N GLN A 545 16.88 4.55 22.82
CA GLN A 545 17.83 3.57 23.36
C GLN A 545 17.77 3.58 24.89
N VAL A 546 17.91 2.42 25.50
CA VAL A 546 17.91 2.27 26.95
C VAL A 546 19.34 2.18 27.48
N HIS A 547 19.64 2.96 28.52
CA HIS A 547 20.89 2.92 29.26
C HIS A 547 20.62 2.65 30.73
N TRP A 548 21.46 1.83 31.33
CA TRP A 548 21.41 1.52 32.76
C TRP A 548 22.56 2.21 33.48
N LEU A 549 22.26 2.74 34.66
CA LEU A 549 23.23 3.31 35.57
C LEU A 549 23.21 2.49 36.87
N PHE A 550 24.37 2.15 37.42
CA PHE A 550 24.52 1.61 38.77
C PHE A 550 25.33 2.59 39.60
N LEU A 551 24.76 3.05 40.72
CA LEU A 551 25.36 4.09 41.56
C LEU A 551 25.77 5.35 40.77
N GLY A 552 24.99 5.70 39.75
CA GLY A 552 25.24 6.85 38.86
C GLY A 552 26.29 6.63 37.77
N GLN A 553 26.88 5.43 37.64
CA GLN A 553 27.82 5.10 36.58
C GLN A 553 27.18 4.22 35.51
N GLN A 554 27.52 4.45 34.25
CA GLN A 554 26.99 3.66 33.13
C GLN A 554 27.38 2.19 33.27
N LEU A 555 26.36 1.35 33.19
CA LEU A 555 26.48 -0.09 33.32
C LEU A 555 26.42 -0.70 31.92
N HIS A 556 27.38 -1.58 31.65
CA HIS A 556 27.51 -2.29 30.38
C HIS A 556 27.15 -3.77 30.57
N ALA A 557 26.65 -4.39 29.50
CA ALA A 557 26.37 -5.82 29.51
C ALA A 557 27.68 -6.62 29.60
N ASP A 558 27.70 -7.62 30.47
CA ASP A 558 28.83 -8.52 30.69
C ASP A 558 28.35 -9.90 31.20
N ALA A 559 29.25 -10.71 31.79
CA ALA A 559 28.87 -12.01 32.34
C ALA A 559 27.96 -11.92 33.59
N LYS A 560 27.90 -10.77 34.24
CA LYS A 560 27.12 -10.49 35.44
C LYS A 560 25.77 -9.85 35.08
N TYR A 561 25.77 -8.93 34.12
CA TYR A 561 24.62 -8.11 33.75
C TYR A 561 24.16 -8.42 32.33
N TYR A 562 22.96 -8.98 32.22
CA TYR A 562 22.31 -9.22 30.93
C TYR A 562 21.24 -8.16 30.68
N ILE A 563 21.50 -7.24 29.76
CA ILE A 563 20.59 -6.15 29.37
C ILE A 563 19.79 -6.57 28.13
N TYR A 564 18.48 -6.40 28.16
CA TYR A 564 17.55 -6.71 27.06
C TYR A 564 16.47 -5.63 26.96
N ASN A 565 15.64 -5.66 25.90
CA ASN A 565 14.64 -4.60 25.62
C ASN A 565 13.62 -4.34 26.75
N GLY A 566 13.41 -5.31 27.65
CA GLY A 566 12.46 -5.19 28.76
C GLY A 566 13.12 -5.00 30.12
N GLY A 567 14.44 -4.81 30.19
CA GLY A 567 15.14 -4.49 31.44
C GLY A 567 16.54 -5.09 31.58
N ILE A 568 16.95 -5.33 32.82
CA ILE A 568 18.25 -5.93 33.16
C ILE A 568 18.06 -7.16 34.04
N LEU A 569 18.91 -8.16 33.83
CA LEU A 569 19.03 -9.35 34.67
C LEU A 569 20.43 -9.36 35.31
N ILE A 570 20.47 -9.29 36.63
CA ILE A 570 21.68 -9.39 37.44
C ILE A 570 21.84 -10.86 37.81
N LEU A 571 22.89 -11.51 37.30
CA LEU A 571 23.15 -12.92 37.49
C LEU A 571 23.96 -13.16 38.77
N ASN A 572 23.63 -14.22 39.52
CA ASN A 572 24.35 -14.65 40.72
C ASN A 572 24.64 -13.47 41.67
N ALA A 573 23.59 -12.77 42.11
CA ALA A 573 23.69 -11.52 42.87
C ALA A 573 24.55 -11.69 44.14
N SER A 574 25.27 -10.64 44.51
CA SER A 574 26.21 -10.62 45.63
C SER A 574 26.05 -9.32 46.41
N ALA A 575 26.63 -9.24 47.61
CA ALA A 575 26.50 -8.04 48.44
C ALA A 575 27.01 -6.76 47.75
N SER A 576 27.96 -6.87 46.80
CA SER A 576 28.47 -5.73 46.03
C SER A 576 27.49 -5.20 44.98
N ASP A 577 26.45 -5.97 44.64
CA ASP A 577 25.40 -5.53 43.71
C ASP A 577 24.31 -4.71 44.40
N ALA A 578 24.39 -4.52 45.72
CA ALA A 578 23.49 -3.65 46.47
C ALA A 578 23.75 -2.19 46.13
N GLY A 579 22.68 -1.45 45.82
CA GLY A 579 22.80 -0.06 45.40
C GLY A 579 21.61 0.40 44.58
N GLN A 580 21.73 1.63 44.08
CA GLN A 580 20.72 2.24 43.22
C GLN A 580 21.00 1.88 41.76
N TYR A 581 19.99 1.37 41.07
CA TYR A 581 19.99 1.16 39.63
C TYR A 581 18.99 2.12 38.99
N THR A 582 19.40 2.81 37.94
CA THR A 582 18.55 3.77 37.23
C THR A 582 18.46 3.35 35.78
N CYS A 583 17.24 3.27 35.25
CA CYS A 583 16.99 3.06 33.84
C CYS A 583 16.65 4.39 33.16
N GLU A 584 17.41 4.75 32.14
CA GLU A 584 17.19 5.94 31.33
C GLU A 584 16.93 5.56 29.88
N SER A 585 16.03 6.30 29.23
CA SER A 585 15.77 6.21 27.79
C SER A 585 16.26 7.48 27.11
N VAL A 586 16.95 7.34 25.98
CA VAL A 586 17.49 8.45 25.19
C VAL A 586 16.92 8.38 23.78
N GLU A 587 16.11 9.38 23.43
CA GLU A 587 15.51 9.54 22.10
C GLU A 587 16.22 10.66 21.34
N GLN A 588 16.62 10.41 20.09
CA GLN A 588 17.31 11.40 19.26
C GLN A 588 16.30 12.13 18.37
N VAL A 589 16.23 13.46 18.47
CA VAL A 589 15.42 14.30 17.58
C VAL A 589 16.33 15.33 16.92
N LYS A 590 16.46 15.30 15.58
CA LYS A 590 17.39 16.17 14.82
C LYS A 590 18.80 16.25 15.42
N SER A 591 19.34 15.12 15.88
CA SER A 591 20.64 15.00 16.54
C SER A 591 20.75 15.62 17.94
N ARG A 592 19.63 15.93 18.59
CA ARG A 592 19.57 16.31 20.00
C ARG A 592 19.10 15.12 20.84
N PRO A 593 19.89 14.67 21.84
CA PRO A 593 19.46 13.61 22.75
C PRO A 593 18.47 14.15 23.78
N HIS A 594 17.31 13.52 23.88
CA HIS A 594 16.32 13.74 24.93
C HIS A 594 16.34 12.56 25.89
N THR A 595 16.74 12.80 27.13
CA THR A 595 16.86 11.76 28.17
C THR A 595 15.65 11.77 29.09
N ARG A 596 15.11 10.58 29.39
CA ARG A 596 14.04 10.37 30.36
C ARG A 596 14.38 9.19 31.26
N THR A 597 14.35 9.42 32.57
CA THR A 597 14.40 8.36 33.58
C THR A 597 13.08 7.58 33.57
N MET A 598 13.16 6.27 33.34
CA MET A 598 12.00 5.38 33.27
C MET A 598 11.71 4.70 34.60
N ALA A 599 12.77 4.28 35.31
CA ALA A 599 12.65 3.57 36.57
C ALA A 599 13.89 3.79 37.44
N VAL A 600 13.70 3.73 38.76
CA VAL A 600 14.77 3.78 39.75
C VAL A 600 14.53 2.64 40.73
N TYR A 601 15.54 1.78 40.92
CA TYR A 601 15.49 0.62 41.80
C TYR A 601 16.54 0.77 42.91
N GLN A 602 16.18 0.40 44.12
CA GLN A 602 17.08 0.38 45.27
C GLN A 602 17.21 -1.07 45.77
N LEU A 603 18.35 -1.71 45.48
CA LEU A 603 18.63 -3.06 45.96
C LEU A 603 19.26 -3.00 47.34
N ARG A 604 18.67 -3.71 48.29
CA ARG A 604 19.16 -3.80 49.68
C ARG A 604 19.48 -5.26 50.04
N PRO A 605 20.60 -5.55 50.70
CA PRO A 605 20.91 -6.89 51.17
C PRO A 605 19.80 -7.40 52.11
N HIS A 606 19.49 -8.69 52.03
CA HIS A 606 18.64 -9.33 53.02
C HIS A 606 19.35 -9.34 54.37
N THR A 607 18.89 -8.52 55.31
CA THR A 607 19.35 -8.55 56.70
C THR A 607 18.51 -9.56 57.46
N ASN A 608 19.11 -10.70 57.82
CA ASN A 608 18.58 -11.50 58.93
C ASN A 608 18.81 -10.67 60.20
N ALA A 609 17.83 -9.86 60.61
CA ALA A 609 17.81 -9.34 61.96
C ALA A 609 17.41 -10.51 62.88
N GLU A 610 18.30 -10.84 63.82
CA GLU A 610 18.09 -11.84 64.86
C GLU A 610 16.88 -11.48 65.74
N GLY A 611 15.99 -12.45 65.94
CA GLY A 611 15.24 -12.67 67.18
C GLY A 611 14.22 -11.61 67.61
N GLU A 612 12.99 -11.71 67.10
CA GLU A 612 11.81 -11.48 67.93
C GLU A 612 10.97 -12.77 67.85
N GLU A 613 10.87 -13.45 68.99
CA GLU A 613 9.84 -14.44 69.27
C GLU A 613 8.49 -13.70 69.22
N GLU A 614 7.67 -13.96 68.22
CA GLU A 614 6.23 -13.65 68.30
C GLU A 614 5.46 -14.96 68.39
N GLU A 615 4.79 -15.08 69.54
CA GLU A 615 3.90 -16.15 69.95
C GLU A 615 2.76 -16.36 68.93
N GLU A 616 2.42 -17.63 68.71
CA GLU A 616 1.14 -18.03 68.15
C GLU A 616 0.00 -17.61 69.10
N GLU A 617 -0.81 -16.62 68.70
CA GLU A 617 -2.23 -16.59 69.08
C GLU A 617 -3.13 -16.40 67.85
N THR A 618 -3.80 -17.50 67.52
CA THR A 618 -5.13 -17.61 66.89
C THR A 618 -6.06 -16.43 67.24
N THR A 619 -6.89 -15.83 66.39
CA THR A 619 -7.88 -16.43 65.48
C THR A 619 -8.60 -15.33 64.66
N THR A 620 -8.99 -15.66 63.43
CA THR A 620 -10.12 -15.12 62.61
C THR A 620 -10.12 -13.63 62.24
N THR A 621 -10.14 -13.23 60.96
CA THR A 621 -11.31 -13.35 60.08
C THR A 621 -10.92 -13.21 58.58
N GLU A 622 -11.27 -14.26 57.82
CA GLU A 622 -11.72 -14.33 56.40
C GLU A 622 -10.90 -13.74 55.22
N SER A 623 -10.26 -14.66 54.49
CA SER A 623 -10.04 -14.68 53.02
C SER A 623 -11.35 -15.05 52.31
N PRO A 624 -11.59 -14.74 51.01
CA PRO A 624 -11.27 -15.73 49.93
C PRO A 624 -11.05 -15.07 48.53
N HIS A 625 -10.60 -15.69 47.45
CA HIS A 625 -9.84 -16.92 47.15
C HIS A 625 -9.43 -16.82 45.67
N SER A 626 -8.18 -17.17 45.37
CA SER A 626 -7.77 -17.74 44.08
C SER A 626 -8.62 -18.97 43.74
N HIS A 627 -9.30 -18.96 42.58
CA HIS A 627 -9.87 -20.17 42.00
C HIS A 627 -8.86 -20.81 41.02
N ASN A 628 -8.42 -22.01 41.36
CA ASN A 628 -7.92 -23.03 40.43
C ASN A 628 -9.08 -23.98 40.10
N THR A 629 -9.39 -24.20 38.82
CA THR A 629 -9.83 -25.49 38.23
C THR A 629 -10.05 -25.31 36.71
N PRO A 630 -10.11 -26.38 35.89
CA PRO A 630 -9.15 -27.46 35.64
C PRO A 630 -8.67 -27.46 34.16
N LEU A 631 -7.48 -28.00 33.85
CA LEU A 631 -7.17 -28.39 32.46
C LEU A 631 -7.70 -29.81 32.18
N PRO A 632 -8.26 -30.08 30.98
CA PRO A 632 -8.78 -31.39 30.62
C PRO A 632 -7.67 -32.39 30.23
N GLU A 633 -7.91 -33.65 30.59
CA GLU A 633 -7.16 -34.82 30.11
C GLU A 633 -7.34 -35.04 28.60
N VAL A 634 -6.24 -35.15 27.84
CA VAL A 634 -6.08 -36.09 26.71
C VAL A 634 -4.56 -36.40 26.53
N PRO A 635 -4.17 -37.46 25.79
CA PRO A 635 -3.60 -38.70 26.29
C PRO A 635 -2.06 -38.79 26.18
N GLN A 636 -1.48 -39.69 26.98
CA GLN A 636 -0.09 -40.11 26.85
C GLN A 636 0.13 -40.87 25.52
N THR A 637 1.07 -40.40 24.69
CA THR A 637 2.01 -41.20 23.89
C THR A 637 2.83 -40.29 22.99
N LEU A 638 4.10 -40.08 23.33
CA LEU A 638 5.26 -39.92 22.43
C LEU A 638 6.50 -39.66 23.30
N GLU A 639 7.55 -40.45 23.09
CA GLU A 639 8.83 -40.42 23.82
C GLU A 639 9.49 -39.04 23.86
N PRO A 640 10.27 -38.71 24.92
CA PRO A 640 11.05 -37.48 24.96
C PRO A 640 12.19 -37.53 23.92
N PRO A 641 12.46 -36.44 23.17
CA PRO A 641 13.64 -36.35 22.32
C PRO A 641 14.90 -36.20 23.19
N LEU A 642 15.94 -36.95 22.83
CA LEU A 642 17.28 -36.90 23.40
C LEU A 642 17.87 -35.48 23.36
N PRO A 643 18.72 -35.09 24.33
CA PRO A 643 19.36 -33.78 24.36
C PRO A 643 20.33 -33.62 23.17
N PRO A 644 20.50 -32.40 22.63
CA PRO A 644 21.38 -32.17 21.50
C PRO A 644 22.84 -32.40 21.92
N GLU A 645 23.49 -33.31 21.20
CA GLU A 645 24.92 -33.55 21.30
C GLU A 645 25.72 -32.26 21.01
N SER A 646 26.74 -32.03 21.83
CA SER A 646 27.75 -31.00 21.65
C SER A 646 28.63 -31.30 20.43
N TRP A 647 28.25 -30.78 19.27
CA TRP A 647 29.08 -30.92 18.07
C TRP A 647 30.13 -29.81 18.04
N SER A 648 31.39 -30.25 18.17
CA SER A 648 32.60 -29.44 18.07
C SER A 648 32.62 -28.56 16.80
N VAL A 649 32.91 -27.28 17.00
CA VAL A 649 32.98 -26.23 15.97
C VAL A 649 34.15 -26.43 14.98
N ASP A 650 35.05 -27.39 15.23
CA ASP A 650 36.23 -27.64 14.38
C ASP A 650 35.95 -28.37 13.05
N SER A 651 34.82 -29.09 12.92
CA SER A 651 34.58 -29.89 11.69
C SER A 651 34.06 -29.08 10.50
N ARG A 652 33.45 -27.90 10.72
CA ARG A 652 32.91 -27.06 9.65
C ARG A 652 33.99 -26.29 8.88
N VAL A 653 35.10 -25.95 9.53
CA VAL A 653 36.22 -25.22 8.89
C VAL A 653 36.99 -26.15 7.95
N VAL A 654 37.20 -27.42 8.35
CA VAL A 654 37.87 -28.41 7.49
C VAL A 654 37.02 -28.76 6.27
N GLY A 655 35.70 -28.90 6.43
CA GLY A 655 34.78 -29.15 5.30
C GLY A 655 34.76 -28.01 4.28
N LEU A 656 34.78 -26.75 4.74
CA LEU A 656 34.83 -25.60 3.85
C LEU A 656 36.17 -25.52 3.10
N GLN A 657 37.29 -25.80 3.77
CA GLN A 657 38.61 -25.79 3.13
C GLN A 657 38.74 -26.90 2.07
N VAL A 658 38.20 -28.09 2.33
CA VAL A 658 38.19 -29.19 1.36
C VAL A 658 37.29 -28.85 0.16
N ALA A 659 36.12 -28.23 0.38
CA ALA A 659 35.23 -27.81 -0.70
C ALA A 659 35.87 -26.73 -1.59
N VAL A 660 36.55 -25.74 -1.00
CA VAL A 660 37.28 -24.71 -1.76
C VAL A 660 38.45 -25.30 -2.54
N ALA A 661 39.18 -26.26 -1.98
CA ALA A 661 40.25 -26.95 -2.67
C ALA A 661 39.73 -27.77 -3.87
N LEU A 662 38.62 -28.49 -3.71
CA LEU A 662 37.99 -29.25 -4.78
C LEU A 662 37.45 -28.36 -5.91
N LEU A 663 36.83 -27.22 -5.57
CA LEU A 663 36.36 -26.25 -6.55
C LEU A 663 37.54 -25.60 -7.31
N SER A 664 38.64 -25.34 -6.63
CA SER A 664 39.87 -24.80 -7.25
C SER A 664 40.49 -25.80 -8.22
N LEU A 665 40.50 -27.10 -7.89
CA LEU A 665 40.97 -28.17 -8.78
C LEU A 665 40.06 -28.37 -10.00
N MET A 666 38.73 -28.27 -9.82
CA MET A 666 37.81 -28.28 -10.97
C MET A 666 38.03 -27.09 -11.91
N LEU A 667 38.27 -25.90 -11.37
CA LEU A 667 38.51 -24.70 -12.17
C LEU A 667 39.82 -24.83 -12.97
N LEU A 668 40.88 -25.35 -12.34
CA LEU A 668 42.15 -25.64 -13.02
C LEU A 668 41.98 -26.72 -14.11
N GLY A 669 41.18 -27.75 -13.85
CA GLY A 669 40.81 -28.75 -14.84
C GLY A 669 40.08 -28.16 -16.05
N LEU A 670 39.15 -27.24 -15.84
CA LEU A 670 38.42 -26.55 -16.90
C LEU A 670 39.32 -25.61 -17.72
N VAL A 671 40.25 -24.91 -17.06
CA VAL A 671 41.24 -24.07 -17.75
C VAL A 671 42.20 -24.93 -18.57
N ALA A 672 42.72 -26.03 -18.00
CA ALA A 672 43.57 -26.98 -18.71
C ALA A 672 42.84 -27.64 -19.89
N TRP A 673 41.56 -27.98 -19.73
CA TRP A 673 40.71 -28.51 -20.80
C TRP A 673 40.52 -27.49 -21.93
N ASN A 674 40.26 -26.22 -21.60
CA ASN A 674 40.14 -25.17 -22.60
C ASN A 674 41.47 -24.86 -23.31
N LEU A 675 42.60 -24.93 -22.61
CA LEU A 675 43.93 -24.81 -23.22
C LEU A 675 44.27 -26.01 -24.11
N TYR A 676 43.93 -27.23 -23.70
CA TYR A 676 44.06 -28.44 -24.51
C TYR A 676 43.20 -28.37 -25.78
N LYS A 677 41.93 -27.93 -25.65
CA LYS A 677 41.02 -27.73 -26.78
C LYS A 677 41.50 -26.64 -27.74
N ARG A 678 42.17 -25.60 -27.22
CA ARG A 678 42.80 -24.54 -28.02
C ARG A 678 44.07 -25.02 -28.74
N SER A 679 44.86 -25.89 -28.12
CA SER A 679 46.02 -26.55 -28.74
C SER A 679 45.61 -27.50 -29.87
N PHE A 680 44.53 -28.27 -29.70
CA PHE A 680 44.00 -29.15 -30.75
C PHE A 680 43.43 -28.38 -31.96
N ARG A 681 42.86 -27.18 -31.73
CA ARG A 681 42.35 -26.32 -32.81
C ARG A 681 43.45 -25.62 -33.61
N ASN A 682 44.62 -25.40 -33.01
CA ASN A 682 45.78 -24.83 -33.71
C ASN A 682 46.63 -25.87 -34.47
N ARG A 683 46.37 -27.17 -34.32
CA ARG A 683 47.09 -28.24 -35.04
C ARG A 683 46.41 -28.70 -36.33
N SER A 684 45.24 -28.16 -36.67
CA SER A 684 44.50 -28.45 -37.92
C SER A 684 44.52 -27.30 -38.93
N SER A 685 45.28 -26.23 -38.68
CA SER A 685 45.40 -25.06 -39.56
C SER A 685 46.84 -24.81 -40.01
N GLU A 686 47.51 -25.88 -40.44
CA GLU A 686 48.74 -25.80 -41.25
C GLU A 686 48.64 -26.84 -42.36
N ASN A 687 47.93 -26.49 -43.43
CA ASN A 687 48.25 -26.94 -44.79
C ASN A 687 47.45 -26.14 -45.82
N SER A 688 48.19 -25.37 -46.63
CA SER A 688 47.88 -24.97 -48.01
C SER A 688 46.70 -23.99 -48.19
N GLY A 689 46.81 -22.77 -48.71
CA GLY A 689 47.80 -22.19 -49.63
C GLY A 689 47.15 -21.87 -50.99
N VAL A 690 46.96 -20.57 -51.26
CA VAL A 690 46.94 -19.89 -52.59
C VAL A 690 45.69 -20.01 -53.48
N GLY A 691 45.19 -18.84 -53.97
CA GLY A 691 44.70 -18.71 -55.37
C GLY A 691 43.31 -18.11 -55.68
N GLN A 692 43.28 -16.79 -55.97
CA GLN A 692 42.55 -16.07 -57.05
C GLN A 692 41.05 -16.32 -57.46
N VAL A 693 40.32 -15.20 -57.51
CA VAL A 693 39.54 -14.61 -58.65
C VAL A 693 38.17 -15.19 -59.11
N LYS A 694 37.15 -14.31 -59.00
CA LYS A 694 35.94 -14.01 -59.83
C LYS A 694 34.84 -15.06 -60.14
N ARG A 695 33.62 -14.46 -60.05
CA ARG A 695 32.42 -14.54 -60.93
C ARG A 695 31.36 -15.65 -60.72
N LEU A 696 30.17 -15.15 -60.37
CA LEU A 696 28.85 -15.32 -61.01
C LEU A 696 28.42 -16.72 -61.50
N SER A 697 27.34 -17.18 -60.86
CA SER A 697 26.08 -17.64 -61.48
C SER A 697 25.92 -19.10 -61.94
N VAL A 698 24.81 -19.68 -61.45
CA VAL A 698 23.83 -20.57 -62.13
C VAL A 698 24.01 -22.11 -62.06
N ASP A 699 22.94 -22.72 -61.52
CA ASP A 699 22.27 -24.00 -61.79
C ASP A 699 22.62 -25.37 -61.16
N TYR A 700 21.52 -25.95 -60.67
CA TYR A 700 21.01 -27.34 -60.80
C TYR A 700 21.42 -28.48 -59.84
N ILE A 701 20.40 -28.94 -59.07
CA ILE A 701 19.84 -30.33 -59.00
C ILE A 701 20.77 -31.46 -58.47
N GLN A 702 20.42 -32.41 -57.58
CA GLN A 702 19.21 -33.23 -57.41
C GLN A 702 19.13 -33.93 -56.03
N ASN A 703 17.89 -34.11 -55.55
CA ASN A 703 17.29 -35.18 -54.70
C ASN A 703 18.13 -36.14 -53.84
N ARG A 704 17.61 -36.36 -52.62
CA ARG A 704 17.21 -37.71 -52.18
C ARG A 704 15.92 -37.70 -51.35
N THR A 705 14.97 -38.52 -51.80
CA THR A 705 13.65 -38.84 -51.26
C THR A 705 13.71 -39.97 -50.22
N SER A 706 12.76 -39.96 -49.27
CA SER A 706 12.08 -41.20 -48.82
C SER A 706 10.74 -40.87 -48.16
N VAL A 707 9.70 -41.50 -48.68
CA VAL A 707 8.27 -41.44 -48.34
C VAL A 707 7.92 -42.62 -47.43
N ILE A 708 7.05 -42.43 -46.43
CA ILE A 708 6.09 -43.45 -45.97
C ILE A 708 4.73 -42.76 -45.70
N LYS A 709 3.65 -43.39 -46.20
CA LYS A 709 2.23 -43.00 -46.15
C LYS A 709 1.43 -44.16 -45.52
N LEU A 710 0.14 -43.90 -45.30
CA LEU A 710 -1.03 -44.76 -44.93
C LEU A 710 -1.49 -44.57 -43.47
N LEU A 711 -2.77 -44.47 -43.10
CA LEU A 711 -4.10 -44.41 -43.74
C LEU A 711 -5.13 -44.02 -42.64
N GLY A 712 -6.29 -43.43 -43.01
CA GLY A 712 -7.41 -43.09 -42.10
C GLY A 712 -8.21 -44.31 -41.59
N PRO A 713 -9.33 -44.12 -40.84
CA PRO A 713 -10.61 -43.79 -41.49
C PRO A 713 -11.63 -42.93 -40.67
N THR A 714 -12.68 -42.44 -41.36
CA THR A 714 -13.99 -41.97 -40.84
C THR A 714 -15.11 -42.87 -41.43
N PRO A 715 -16.36 -42.99 -40.89
CA PRO A 715 -17.46 -42.04 -41.23
C PRO A 715 -18.70 -41.90 -40.28
N SER A 716 -19.45 -40.78 -40.44
CA SER A 716 -20.93 -40.54 -40.37
C SER A 716 -21.73 -40.74 -39.05
N HIS A 717 -22.77 -39.96 -38.65
CA HIS A 717 -23.93 -39.38 -39.37
C HIS A 717 -24.67 -38.23 -38.60
N ASN A 718 -25.25 -37.28 -39.36
CA ASN A 718 -26.51 -36.50 -39.25
C ASN A 718 -27.01 -35.81 -37.96
N ALA A 719 -27.31 -34.49 -38.03
CA ALA A 719 -28.69 -33.95 -38.22
C ALA A 719 -28.74 -32.39 -38.22
N ASN A 720 -29.65 -31.86 -39.03
CA ASN A 720 -29.97 -30.44 -39.29
C ASN A 720 -30.59 -29.69 -38.09
N ASN A 721 -30.40 -28.36 -38.02
CA ASN A 721 -31.48 -27.38 -38.28
C ASN A 721 -31.00 -25.92 -38.17
N ASN A 722 -31.35 -25.14 -39.19
CA ASN A 722 -31.37 -23.67 -39.21
C ASN A 722 -32.54 -23.16 -38.36
N HIS A 723 -32.36 -22.02 -37.70
CA HIS A 723 -33.30 -20.88 -37.61
C HIS A 723 -32.62 -19.79 -36.76
N HIS A 724 -32.49 -18.56 -37.26
CA HIS A 724 -32.99 -17.40 -36.52
C HIS A 724 -33.11 -16.17 -37.42
N ALA A 725 -34.27 -15.55 -37.26
CA ALA A 725 -34.87 -14.53 -38.09
C ALA A 725 -34.19 -13.16 -37.97
N VAL A 726 -34.20 -12.47 -39.10
CA VAL A 726 -34.14 -11.01 -39.21
C VAL A 726 -35.43 -10.42 -38.63
N ILE A 727 -35.31 -9.51 -37.67
CA ILE A 727 -36.41 -8.60 -37.30
C ILE A 727 -35.86 -7.17 -37.33
N ALA A 728 -36.37 -6.40 -38.30
CA ALA A 728 -36.28 -4.95 -38.34
C ALA A 728 -37.43 -4.36 -37.52
N PHE A 729 -37.18 -3.30 -36.74
CA PHE A 729 -38.22 -2.36 -36.34
C PHE A 729 -37.81 -0.91 -36.57
N LYS A 730 -38.84 -0.19 -37.00
CA LYS A 730 -38.93 1.10 -37.67
C LYS A 730 -39.22 2.18 -36.63
N GLY A 731 -38.70 3.39 -36.83
CA GLY A 731 -38.88 4.53 -35.93
C GLY A 731 -40.28 5.14 -35.90
N ASN A 732 -40.61 5.79 -34.80
CA ASN A 732 -40.89 7.24 -34.69
C ASN A 732 -41.41 7.58 -33.28
N GLY A 733 -41.02 8.75 -32.77
CA GLY A 733 -41.54 9.32 -31.54
C GLY A 733 -40.72 10.55 -31.11
N GLU A 734 -41.05 11.70 -31.69
CA GLU A 734 -40.55 13.02 -31.27
C GLU A 734 -41.05 13.36 -29.86
N HIS A 735 -40.15 13.75 -28.96
CA HIS A 735 -40.51 14.56 -27.80
C HIS A 735 -39.50 15.71 -27.62
N HIS A 736 -40.05 16.92 -27.70
CA HIS A 736 -39.39 18.18 -27.45
C HIS A 736 -38.77 18.23 -26.05
N PHE A 737 -37.48 18.57 -25.96
CA PHE A 737 -36.84 19.04 -24.72
C PHE A 737 -36.50 20.53 -24.84
N SER A 738 -36.77 21.27 -23.77
CA SER A 738 -36.22 22.61 -23.51
C SER A 738 -35.72 22.65 -22.06
N PRO A 739 -34.74 23.51 -21.75
CA PRO A 739 -33.61 23.16 -20.89
C PRO A 739 -33.80 23.63 -19.45
N GLY A 740 -33.37 22.79 -18.50
CA GLY A 740 -33.23 23.14 -17.10
C GLY A 740 -32.12 22.28 -16.50
N GLY A 741 -30.98 22.90 -16.24
CA GLY A 741 -29.78 22.23 -15.73
C GLY A 741 -29.94 21.78 -14.28
N ASN A 742 -29.40 20.60 -14.00
CA ASN A 742 -28.29 20.41 -13.06
C ASN A 742 -27.91 18.92 -13.13
N ILE A 743 -26.75 18.68 -13.71
CA ILE A 743 -26.27 17.38 -14.21
C ILE A 743 -25.64 16.61 -13.05
N SER A 744 -26.12 15.37 -12.87
CA SER A 744 -25.63 14.45 -11.86
C SER A 744 -24.20 14.00 -12.14
N THR A 745 -23.44 13.73 -11.08
CA THR A 745 -21.97 13.65 -11.09
C THR A 745 -21.36 12.40 -11.72
N MET A 746 -22.16 11.42 -12.16
CA MET A 746 -21.64 10.23 -12.88
C MET A 746 -22.58 9.63 -13.95
N ASP A 747 -23.79 10.16 -14.16
CA ASP A 747 -24.70 9.63 -15.18
C ASP A 747 -24.36 10.23 -16.56
N GLY A 748 -23.52 9.53 -17.31
CA GLY A 748 -23.18 9.92 -18.67
C GLY A 748 -21.91 9.30 -19.23
N LEU A 749 -21.08 8.67 -18.39
CA LEU A 749 -19.88 8.01 -18.87
C LEU A 749 -20.24 6.61 -19.42
N GLY A 750 -20.36 6.51 -20.75
CA GLY A 750 -20.35 5.22 -21.44
C GLY A 750 -18.99 4.55 -21.25
N TYR A 751 -18.99 3.28 -20.81
CA TYR A 751 -17.76 2.51 -20.58
C TYR A 751 -17.33 1.73 -21.84
N ILE A 752 -16.02 1.57 -22.01
CA ILE A 752 -15.31 1.15 -23.23
C ILE A 752 -15.22 -0.38 -23.36
N ASP A 753 -15.78 -1.04 -24.38
CA ASP A 753 -15.86 -2.51 -24.42
C ASP A 753 -14.54 -3.26 -24.76
N ASN A 754 -13.46 -2.59 -25.19
CA ASN A 754 -12.18 -3.20 -25.59
C ASN A 754 -11.03 -2.16 -25.71
N GLU A 755 -9.75 -2.56 -25.77
CA GLU A 755 -8.65 -1.67 -26.19
C GLU A 755 -8.86 -1.10 -27.60
N SER A 756 -9.54 -1.82 -28.50
CA SER A 756 -9.98 -1.29 -29.80
C SER A 756 -11.12 -0.29 -29.69
N GLU A 757 -11.63 -0.06 -28.48
CA GLU A 757 -12.64 0.92 -28.13
C GLU A 757 -12.10 2.14 -27.38
N ILE A 758 -10.80 2.18 -27.11
CA ILE A 758 -10.04 3.40 -26.87
C ILE A 758 -9.68 4.00 -28.24
#